data_AF-A0A357B3B2-F1
#
_entry.id   AF-A0A357B3B2-F1
#
_cell.length_a   1.000
_cell.length_b   1.000
_cell.length_c   1.000
_cell.angle_alpha   90.00
_cell.angle_beta   90.00
_cell.angle_gamma   90.00
#
_symmetry.space_group_name_H-M   'P 1'
#
loop_
_entity.id
_entity.type
_entity.pdbx_description
1 polymer ?
#
loop_
_entity_poly.entity_id
_entity_poly.type
_entity_poly.pdbx_seq_one_letter_code
_entity_poly.pdbx_strand_id
1 'polypeptide(L)'
;MRHFFIRILAPALCCALLVTVLGSCGPLQGAAASKAPSGAETAALSAGASLRALVLYDGALSDGSWEDVYSRLAQPLLLNLDYACADISETPDYSGFDLIYPDKSLAGSADRAEIRDGLMDYVENGGSLFLTNEFYDFFPAEFIGAAGFEKIDGCPTDLTFPQVGDDLGELQTILSDFAGLYAQFADYPELSRYDYGYGATVSSATPIVTCGSLALYTMNRYGGGYVFFTNPLLPNPYAITGFSLEPRNEAQTSLSNTTASCNQLLENAFASYISKQRWGYSLYRVFGSFGRPSMAWELHTEEITGLENGSGIVFGELCKEYDQVPSYTFIRSAYEWFLRAESVTYLLGNSDSELSYGMDFYENAYSSGTHVVSDGLWLSLARVENAGSYFIDYDSYDQRAYPSPADVDGDGNLDIVCGSSDGRFYSYDGLGFTDHLRTGAAKALRDASGRELLVQGYSAPALFDVNGDGRLDMVSGCMDGRVYWFSGNGDGTFEYEGLACNCLMESQTLPDVGDLDSDGCLDLVVGSNSGRLSVWYGSSPDRLTVNEETPVTVPEALGSWLSPRIADLDGSGKNGLAIGTRDGYVARLVPGGSRVFVHDGYITLDERNYKGNYNAKFGNNCVPAFADLNGDGKTDLLAGCLEYGMAYPIDSEYFPCADALAQEIDYILDNGFYLGLHFYTNRFASPQREKQELEYHMAALQHYGVPTDFIGTNQHTWYTSGLSQTQSLLSAWDAGLLWNSGFSPANNKHTAPQISPQNVIALPFFLIRDGARTILMQNCATLLYLDGGASGISAKYGMPVCIYYHCDFAAGDEAAARQDIEAAETFRRNYAYNFTGEHQLMTATAVAYNLGVFIEPAENGAIRISPRTLADDFALYDERYQNACGVRLSAGEALAGAALSVDADVWYAQGNDLYFSLNRPVLVSVGLREAETHIRQINIAAEVEGRPGGCAIRFLDGGMMQVTVDGEAATGSTGWRTQSYDGLTVFTKYGQADTIEIEYD
;
A
#
# COMPACT_ATOMS: atom_id res chain seq x y z
N MET A 1 -38.87 46.18 -50.33
CA MET A 1 -39.35 46.18 -51.73
C MET A 1 -40.13 44.89 -51.96
N ARG A 2 -41.31 44.98 -52.59
CA ARG A 2 -42.01 44.03 -53.49
C ARG A 2 -41.44 42.59 -53.60
N HIS A 3 -42.16 41.47 -53.66
CA HIS A 3 -43.59 41.11 -53.78
C HIS A 3 -43.68 39.58 -54.02
N PHE A 4 -44.78 38.92 -53.56
CA PHE A 4 -45.52 37.78 -54.20
C PHE A 4 -44.87 36.37 -54.37
N PHE A 5 -45.51 35.17 -54.41
CA PHE A 5 -46.89 34.59 -54.51
C PHE A 5 -46.84 33.22 -53.72
N ILE A 6 -47.81 32.78 -52.87
CA ILE A 6 -49.03 31.94 -53.14
C ILE A 6 -48.73 30.58 -53.83
N ARG A 7 -49.30 29.38 -53.55
CA ARG A 7 -50.24 28.78 -52.56
C ARG A 7 -50.54 27.33 -53.08
N ILE A 8 -51.08 26.46 -52.21
CA ILE A 8 -51.99 25.30 -52.44
C ILE A 8 -51.47 23.91 -52.92
N LEU A 9 -51.71 22.85 -52.12
CA LEU A 9 -52.69 21.73 -52.30
C LEU A 9 -52.19 20.39 -51.70
N ALA A 10 -52.88 19.90 -50.66
CA ALA A 10 -53.04 18.47 -50.36
C ALA A 10 -54.17 17.91 -51.26
N PRO A 11 -54.31 16.59 -51.53
CA PRO A 11 -55.06 15.73 -50.59
C PRO A 11 -54.77 14.20 -50.59
N ALA A 12 -54.89 13.60 -49.39
CA ALA A 12 -55.79 12.50 -48.96
C ALA A 12 -55.94 11.13 -49.68
N LEU A 13 -56.44 10.17 -48.86
CA LEU A 13 -57.03 8.82 -49.08
C LEU A 13 -56.08 7.61 -49.21
N CYS A 14 -56.39 6.39 -48.75
CA CYS A 14 -57.31 5.77 -47.77
C CYS A 14 -57.17 4.22 -47.89
N CYS A 15 -57.58 3.49 -46.83
CA CYS A 15 -57.96 2.04 -46.77
C CYS A 15 -56.83 0.98 -46.76
N ALA A 16 -56.60 0.18 -45.71
CA ALA A 16 -57.42 -0.79 -44.95
C ALA A 16 -57.54 -2.19 -45.60
N LEU A 17 -57.04 -3.23 -44.93
CA LEU A 17 -57.69 -4.56 -44.81
C LEU A 17 -57.03 -5.49 -43.77
N LEU A 18 -57.90 -6.10 -42.95
CA LEU A 18 -57.69 -7.13 -41.91
C LEU A 18 -57.28 -8.50 -42.48
N VAL A 19 -56.67 -9.37 -41.64
CA VAL A 19 -57.26 -10.67 -41.17
C VAL A 19 -56.62 -11.10 -39.84
N THR A 20 -57.50 -11.59 -38.96
CA THR A 20 -57.45 -12.12 -37.58
C THR A 20 -56.78 -13.49 -37.35
N VAL A 21 -56.30 -13.78 -36.13
CA VAL A 21 -56.67 -14.99 -35.33
C VAL A 21 -56.67 -14.66 -33.82
N LEU A 22 -57.68 -15.17 -33.12
CA LEU A 22 -58.08 -14.96 -31.72
C LEU A 22 -57.36 -15.89 -30.71
N GLY A 23 -57.28 -15.43 -29.46
CA GLY A 23 -57.00 -16.25 -28.26
C GLY A 23 -57.38 -15.49 -26.98
N SER A 24 -58.53 -15.83 -26.42
CA SER A 24 -59.33 -15.22 -25.33
C SER A 24 -58.72 -15.18 -23.90
N CYS A 25 -58.90 -14.04 -23.19
CA CYS A 25 -59.68 -13.75 -21.95
C CYS A 25 -59.29 -14.51 -20.65
N GLY A 26 -59.15 -13.90 -19.47
CA GLY A 26 -59.52 -12.57 -18.94
C GLY A 26 -59.02 -12.41 -17.48
N PRO A 27 -59.65 -11.58 -16.63
CA PRO A 27 -59.15 -10.25 -16.24
C PRO A 27 -58.77 -10.13 -14.75
N LEU A 28 -58.03 -9.08 -14.36
CA LEU A 28 -58.14 -8.45 -13.03
C LEU A 28 -57.70 -6.98 -13.07
N GLN A 29 -58.45 -6.16 -12.33
CA GLN A 29 -58.43 -4.70 -12.18
C GLN A 29 -57.07 -4.21 -11.63
N GLY A 30 -56.49 -3.07 -12.02
CA GLY A 30 -57.02 -1.72 -11.90
C GLY A 30 -56.31 -0.98 -10.76
N ALA A 31 -55.09 -0.49 -11.01
CA ALA A 31 -54.40 0.50 -10.17
C ALA A 31 -54.06 1.71 -11.05
N ALA A 32 -54.39 2.90 -10.55
CA ALA A 32 -54.34 4.15 -11.29
C ALA A 32 -52.89 4.53 -11.63
N ALA A 33 -52.55 4.50 -12.92
CA ALA A 33 -51.39 5.20 -13.44
C ALA A 33 -51.62 6.70 -13.28
N SER A 34 -50.80 7.36 -12.47
CA SER A 34 -50.65 8.81 -12.54
C SER A 34 -50.22 9.16 -13.96
N LYS A 35 -50.99 10.05 -14.59
CA LYS A 35 -50.66 10.58 -15.92
C LYS A 35 -49.32 11.29 -15.84
N ALA A 36 -48.34 10.80 -16.60
CA ALA A 36 -47.21 11.59 -17.03
C ALA A 36 -47.72 12.90 -17.64
N PRO A 37 -47.14 14.07 -17.30
CA PRO A 37 -47.49 15.31 -17.98
C PRO A 37 -47.09 15.18 -19.45
N SER A 38 -48.09 15.18 -20.32
CA SER A 38 -47.91 15.31 -21.75
C SER A 38 -47.46 16.74 -22.06
N GLY A 39 -46.18 16.91 -22.32
CA GLY A 39 -45.60 18.14 -22.83
C GLY A 39 -44.17 17.87 -23.26
N ALA A 40 -43.96 17.68 -24.57
CA ALA A 40 -42.64 17.90 -25.16
C ALA A 40 -42.34 19.41 -25.09
N GLU A 41 -42.03 19.90 -23.89
CA GLU A 41 -41.16 21.05 -23.74
C GLU A 41 -39.78 20.61 -24.20
N THR A 42 -39.14 21.42 -25.03
CA THR A 42 -37.78 21.18 -25.52
C THR A 42 -36.87 20.93 -24.32
N ALA A 43 -36.34 19.70 -24.17
CA ALA A 43 -35.33 19.40 -23.17
C ALA A 43 -34.19 20.42 -23.31
N ALA A 44 -33.97 21.23 -22.28
CA ALA A 44 -33.01 22.30 -22.26
C ALA A 44 -32.14 22.17 -21.01
N LEU A 45 -30.85 22.48 -21.15
CA LEU A 45 -29.95 22.53 -20.00
C LEU A 45 -30.25 23.81 -19.21
N SER A 46 -30.30 23.69 -17.89
CA SER A 46 -30.41 24.84 -17.01
C SER A 46 -29.09 25.09 -16.32
N ALA A 47 -28.64 26.34 -16.27
CA ALA A 47 -27.44 26.67 -15.52
C ALA A 47 -27.71 26.48 -14.02
N GLY A 48 -26.94 25.58 -13.39
CA GLY A 48 -27.00 25.33 -11.96
C GLY A 48 -26.02 26.19 -11.17
N ALA A 49 -26.45 26.64 -9.99
CA ALA A 49 -25.52 27.10 -8.95
C ALA A 49 -24.84 25.88 -8.29
N SER A 50 -23.90 26.09 -7.36
CA SER A 50 -23.45 25.00 -6.49
C SER A 50 -24.61 24.52 -5.59
N LEU A 51 -24.72 23.21 -5.39
CA LEU A 51 -25.45 22.66 -4.26
C LEU A 51 -24.68 22.97 -2.98
N ARG A 52 -25.40 23.25 -1.89
CA ARG A 52 -24.80 23.48 -0.57
C ARG A 52 -25.23 22.39 0.40
N ALA A 53 -24.27 21.61 0.90
CA ALA A 53 -24.46 20.58 1.91
C ALA A 53 -24.06 21.06 3.31
N LEU A 54 -24.83 20.67 4.33
CA LEU A 54 -24.54 20.92 5.73
C LEU A 54 -24.44 19.61 6.50
N VAL A 55 -23.33 19.38 7.21
CA VAL A 55 -23.25 18.35 8.26
C VAL A 55 -23.67 18.98 9.58
N LEU A 56 -24.79 18.53 10.14
CA LEU A 56 -25.36 19.09 11.37
C LEU A 56 -25.16 18.11 12.53
N TYR A 57 -24.57 18.55 13.64
CA TYR A 57 -24.23 17.67 14.75
C TYR A 57 -24.42 18.36 16.11
N ASP A 58 -24.45 17.56 17.19
CA ASP A 58 -24.40 18.04 18.57
C ASP A 58 -23.01 17.78 19.15
N GLY A 59 -22.22 18.85 19.29
CA GLY A 59 -20.86 18.78 19.82
C GLY A 59 -20.77 18.22 21.24
N ALA A 60 -21.85 18.30 22.03
CA ALA A 60 -21.88 17.76 23.40
C ALA A 60 -22.12 16.24 23.43
N LEU A 61 -22.66 15.66 22.36
CA LEU A 61 -23.03 14.24 22.28
C LEU A 61 -22.28 13.48 21.16
N SER A 62 -21.42 14.18 20.42
CA SER A 62 -20.70 13.61 19.29
C SER A 62 -19.66 12.56 19.70
N ASP A 63 -19.56 11.48 18.91
CA ASP A 63 -18.47 10.50 18.96
C ASP A 63 -17.45 10.66 17.81
N GLY A 64 -17.51 11.78 17.09
CA GLY A 64 -16.70 12.05 15.90
C GLY A 64 -17.28 11.55 14.57
N SER A 65 -18.46 10.89 14.54
CA SER A 65 -19.05 10.40 13.27
C SER A 65 -19.33 11.50 12.24
N TRP A 66 -19.63 12.72 12.66
CA TRP A 66 -19.79 13.85 11.74
C TRP A 66 -18.49 14.24 11.05
N GLU A 67 -17.32 14.03 11.69
CA GLU A 67 -16.01 14.33 11.09
C GLU A 67 -15.70 13.37 9.95
N ASP A 68 -16.11 12.10 10.07
CA ASP A 68 -16.00 11.11 8.99
C ASP A 68 -16.79 11.59 7.75
N VAL A 69 -18.06 11.97 7.93
CA VAL A 69 -18.93 12.49 6.85
C VAL A 69 -18.36 13.80 6.28
N TYR A 70 -17.97 14.72 7.15
CA TYR A 70 -17.43 16.01 6.76
C TYR A 70 -16.14 15.86 5.94
N SER A 71 -15.23 14.96 6.35
CA SER A 71 -13.97 14.71 5.64
C SER A 71 -14.18 14.21 4.22
N ARG A 72 -15.22 13.38 3.97
CA ARG A 72 -15.60 12.90 2.65
C ARG A 72 -16.27 13.97 1.79
N LEU A 73 -17.14 14.78 2.38
CA LEU A 73 -17.78 15.91 1.69
C LEU A 73 -16.78 17.05 1.38
N ALA A 74 -15.71 17.18 2.17
CA ALA A 74 -14.62 18.13 1.93
C ALA A 74 -13.69 17.74 0.76
N GLN A 75 -13.84 16.52 0.25
CA GLN A 75 -13.17 16.01 -0.94
C GLN A 75 -14.23 15.48 -1.92
N PRO A 76 -15.14 16.33 -2.41
CA PRO A 76 -16.33 15.86 -3.12
C PRO A 76 -15.98 15.34 -4.51
N LEU A 77 -16.71 14.32 -4.98
CA LEU A 77 -16.61 13.82 -6.35
C LEU A 77 -17.35 14.72 -7.34
N LEU A 78 -18.38 15.43 -6.86
CA LEU A 78 -19.08 16.46 -7.62
C LEU A 78 -18.30 17.77 -7.65
N LEU A 79 -18.36 18.47 -8.79
CA LEU A 79 -17.66 19.75 -9.02
C LEU A 79 -18.41 20.97 -8.49
N ASN A 80 -19.72 20.86 -8.34
CA ASN A 80 -20.63 21.93 -7.94
C ASN A 80 -21.30 21.62 -6.59
N LEU A 81 -20.53 21.08 -5.64
CA LEU A 81 -20.98 20.79 -4.28
C LEU A 81 -20.11 21.56 -3.27
N ASP A 82 -20.70 22.58 -2.66
CA ASP A 82 -20.13 23.28 -1.51
C ASP A 82 -20.57 22.57 -0.22
N TYR A 83 -19.76 22.66 0.82
CA TYR A 83 -19.97 21.96 2.08
C TYR A 83 -19.74 22.87 3.28
N ALA A 84 -20.41 22.59 4.38
CA ALA A 84 -20.22 23.22 5.69
C ALA A 84 -20.56 22.23 6.81
N CYS A 85 -20.14 22.53 8.04
CA CYS A 85 -20.64 21.87 9.23
C CYS A 85 -21.17 22.90 10.23
N ALA A 86 -22.07 22.49 11.12
CA ALA A 86 -22.58 23.31 12.20
C ALA A 86 -22.91 22.48 13.45
N ASP A 87 -22.50 23.00 14.61
CA ASP A 87 -22.89 22.50 15.93
C ASP A 87 -24.22 23.17 16.36
N ILE A 88 -25.15 22.38 16.88
CA ILE A 88 -26.44 22.87 17.40
C ILE A 88 -26.32 23.63 18.73
N SER A 89 -25.12 23.73 19.32
CA SER A 89 -24.89 24.63 20.47
C SER A 89 -25.16 26.11 20.11
N GLU A 90 -25.18 26.44 18.82
CA GLU A 90 -25.72 27.69 18.26
C GLU A 90 -27.10 27.44 17.63
N THR A 91 -27.94 28.48 17.51
CA THR A 91 -29.26 28.33 16.85
C THR A 91 -29.07 27.88 15.39
N PRO A 92 -29.54 26.69 14.99
CA PRO A 92 -29.28 26.16 13.66
C PRO A 92 -29.95 27.00 12.58
N ASP A 93 -29.20 27.42 11.57
CA ASP A 93 -29.72 28.08 10.37
C ASP A 93 -29.64 27.13 9.18
N TYR A 94 -30.79 26.62 8.76
CA TYR A 94 -30.90 25.74 7.59
C TYR A 94 -30.97 26.52 6.27
N SER A 95 -31.07 27.85 6.32
CA SER A 95 -31.30 28.66 5.13
C SER A 95 -30.11 28.64 4.17
N GLY A 96 -30.42 28.49 2.89
CA GLY A 96 -29.40 28.47 1.83
C GLY A 96 -28.62 27.17 1.71
N PHE A 97 -29.02 26.10 2.40
CA PHE A 97 -28.56 24.73 2.14
C PHE A 97 -29.59 23.96 1.32
N ASP A 98 -29.12 23.07 0.44
CA ASP A 98 -29.94 22.19 -0.38
C ASP A 98 -30.00 20.77 0.21
N LEU A 99 -28.94 20.37 0.92
CA LEU A 99 -28.81 19.06 1.56
C LEU A 99 -28.35 19.22 3.02
N ILE A 100 -28.95 18.45 3.92
CA ILE A 100 -28.46 18.30 5.29
C ILE A 100 -28.19 16.82 5.57
N TYR A 101 -27.01 16.55 6.12
CA TYR A 101 -26.52 15.28 6.61
C TYR A 101 -26.52 15.35 8.15
N PRO A 102 -27.65 15.06 8.82
CA PRO A 102 -27.72 15.07 10.28
C PRO A 102 -26.91 13.92 10.88
N ASP A 103 -26.10 14.24 11.87
CA ASP A 103 -25.36 13.27 12.66
C ASP A 103 -26.25 12.64 13.74
N LYS A 104 -26.04 11.36 14.03
CA LYS A 104 -26.83 10.59 15.02
C LYS A 104 -26.87 11.24 16.41
N SER A 105 -25.88 12.06 16.77
CA SER A 105 -25.85 12.81 18.03
C SER A 105 -27.12 13.64 18.26
N LEU A 106 -27.74 14.16 17.18
CA LEU A 106 -28.96 14.96 17.24
C LEU A 106 -30.16 14.21 17.84
N ALA A 107 -30.19 12.88 17.72
CA ALA A 107 -31.27 12.07 18.28
C ALA A 107 -31.29 12.09 19.82
N GLY A 108 -30.13 12.31 20.44
CA GLY A 108 -29.95 12.38 21.89
C GLY A 108 -30.05 13.80 22.48
N SER A 109 -30.09 14.83 21.64
CA SER A 109 -30.01 16.23 22.07
C SER A 109 -31.18 16.67 22.96
N ALA A 110 -30.92 17.63 23.86
CA ALA A 110 -31.93 18.20 24.74
C ALA A 110 -33.09 18.84 23.96
N ASP A 111 -32.76 19.51 22.85
CA ASP A 111 -33.71 20.22 21.98
C ASP A 111 -34.19 19.35 20.80
N ARG A 112 -34.11 18.02 20.93
CA ARG A 112 -34.47 17.05 19.85
C ARG A 112 -35.80 17.32 19.16
N ALA A 113 -36.82 17.82 19.88
CA ALA A 113 -38.13 18.09 19.30
C ALA A 113 -38.11 19.31 18.38
N GLU A 114 -37.42 20.39 18.79
CA GLU A 114 -37.25 21.59 17.98
C GLU A 114 -36.40 21.32 16.74
N ILE A 115 -35.31 20.56 16.90
CA ILE A 115 -34.46 20.13 15.79
C ILE A 115 -35.27 19.30 14.79
N ARG A 116 -36.02 18.30 15.27
CA ARG A 116 -36.89 17.47 14.42
C ARG A 116 -37.87 18.30 13.62
N ASP A 117 -38.62 19.16 14.31
CA ASP A 117 -39.69 19.95 13.68
C ASP A 117 -39.08 20.94 12.67
N GLY A 118 -37.94 21.56 12.98
CA GLY A 118 -37.22 22.44 12.06
C GLY A 118 -36.66 21.73 10.82
N LEU A 119 -36.14 20.50 10.96
CA LEU A 119 -35.68 19.70 9.82
C LEU A 119 -36.86 19.23 8.94
N MET A 120 -38.01 18.94 9.53
CA MET A 120 -39.23 18.61 8.78
C MET A 120 -39.73 19.83 7.98
N ASP A 121 -39.78 21.01 8.61
CA ASP A 121 -40.13 22.26 7.95
C ASP A 121 -39.16 22.59 6.80
N TYR A 122 -37.86 22.36 7.00
CA TYR A 122 -36.83 22.51 5.96
C TYR A 122 -37.12 21.64 4.73
N VAL A 123 -37.44 20.35 4.92
CA VAL A 123 -37.78 19.44 3.83
C VAL A 123 -39.09 19.83 3.15
N GLU A 124 -40.13 20.19 3.91
CA GLU A 124 -41.40 20.62 3.34
C GLU A 124 -41.22 21.81 2.37
N ASN A 125 -40.25 22.69 2.66
CA ASN A 125 -39.89 23.85 1.86
C ASN A 125 -38.84 23.59 0.76
N GLY A 126 -38.53 22.33 0.44
CA GLY A 126 -37.66 21.95 -0.69
C GLY A 126 -36.26 21.47 -0.33
N GLY A 127 -35.91 21.46 0.96
CA GLY A 127 -34.66 20.89 1.45
C GLY A 127 -34.60 19.37 1.34
N SER A 128 -33.39 18.80 1.35
CA SER A 128 -33.20 17.34 1.27
C SER A 128 -32.40 16.79 2.45
N LEU A 129 -32.80 15.64 2.99
CA LEU A 129 -32.15 14.97 4.12
C LEU A 129 -31.54 13.62 3.73
N PHE A 130 -30.30 13.41 4.15
CA PHE A 130 -29.64 12.11 4.17
C PHE A 130 -29.73 11.53 5.58
N LEU A 131 -30.68 10.64 5.84
CA LEU A 131 -30.93 10.08 7.17
C LEU A 131 -30.24 8.73 7.32
N THR A 132 -29.31 8.64 8.27
CA THR A 132 -28.79 7.35 8.72
C THR A 132 -29.84 6.57 9.51
N ASN A 133 -29.63 5.26 9.66
CA ASN A 133 -30.64 4.36 10.19
C ASN A 133 -31.06 4.67 11.64
N GLU A 134 -30.19 5.32 12.42
CA GLU A 134 -30.44 5.75 13.79
C GLU A 134 -31.63 6.72 13.90
N PHE A 135 -32.05 7.37 12.80
CA PHE A 135 -33.20 8.27 12.77
C PHE A 135 -34.55 7.57 12.58
N TYR A 136 -34.61 6.23 12.56
CA TYR A 136 -35.83 5.45 12.29
C TYR A 136 -37.02 5.80 13.21
N ASP A 137 -36.77 6.18 14.48
CA ASP A 137 -37.79 6.57 15.47
C ASP A 137 -37.75 8.06 15.87
N PHE A 138 -36.86 8.84 15.24
CA PHE A 138 -36.72 10.27 15.50
C PHE A 138 -37.84 11.08 14.83
N PHE A 139 -38.16 10.76 13.58
CA PHE A 139 -39.23 11.40 12.80
C PHE A 139 -40.51 10.54 12.80
N PRO A 140 -41.69 11.13 12.53
CA PRO A 140 -42.89 10.36 12.22
C PRO A 140 -42.64 9.43 11.01
N ALA A 141 -43.16 8.19 11.05
CA ALA A 141 -42.88 7.20 10.00
C ALA A 141 -43.29 7.69 8.60
N GLU A 142 -44.40 8.43 8.49
CA GLU A 142 -44.89 9.01 7.24
C GLU A 142 -43.95 10.07 6.63
N PHE A 143 -43.13 10.73 7.44
CA PHE A 143 -42.13 11.69 6.97
C PHE A 143 -41.02 10.97 6.18
N ILE A 144 -40.59 9.81 6.68
CA ILE A 144 -39.66 8.91 5.98
C ILE A 144 -40.38 8.14 4.85
N GLY A 145 -41.72 8.17 4.82
CA GLY A 145 -42.54 7.45 3.86
C GLY A 145 -42.67 5.95 4.18
N ALA A 146 -42.55 5.60 5.46
CA ALA A 146 -42.78 4.28 6.01
C ALA A 146 -44.18 4.17 6.65
N ALA A 147 -44.69 2.95 6.77
CA ALA A 147 -45.83 2.58 7.61
C ALA A 147 -45.38 2.14 9.01
N GLY A 148 -44.12 1.75 9.15
CA GLY A 148 -43.50 1.28 10.39
C GLY A 148 -42.10 0.72 10.11
N PHE A 149 -41.38 0.41 11.19
CA PHE A 149 -40.02 -0.12 11.14
C PHE A 149 -39.92 -1.42 11.91
N GLU A 150 -39.10 -2.34 11.41
CA GLU A 150 -38.82 -3.63 12.02
C GLU A 150 -37.30 -3.82 12.12
N LYS A 151 -36.84 -4.40 13.23
CA LYS A 151 -35.41 -4.64 13.46
C LYS A 151 -34.91 -5.69 12.46
N ILE A 152 -33.72 -5.48 11.91
CA ILE A 152 -33.02 -6.46 11.09
C ILE A 152 -32.17 -7.34 12.00
N ASP A 153 -32.32 -8.66 11.86
CA ASP A 153 -31.53 -9.64 12.61
C ASP A 153 -30.19 -9.90 11.90
N GLY A 154 -29.13 -9.23 12.36
CA GLY A 154 -27.77 -9.38 11.82
C GLY A 154 -27.56 -8.73 10.46
N CYS A 155 -26.44 -9.04 9.78
CA CYS A 155 -26.15 -8.47 8.46
C CYS A 155 -27.17 -8.93 7.40
N PRO A 156 -27.83 -8.00 6.68
CA PRO A 156 -28.77 -8.36 5.63
C PRO A 156 -28.01 -8.97 4.44
N THR A 157 -28.41 -10.18 4.04
CA THR A 157 -27.72 -10.97 3.00
C THR A 157 -28.60 -11.34 1.81
N ASP A 158 -29.92 -11.44 2.01
CA ASP A 158 -30.88 -11.74 0.94
C ASP A 158 -31.48 -10.44 0.37
N LEU A 159 -30.63 -9.68 -0.31
CA LEU A 159 -30.98 -8.38 -0.87
C LEU A 159 -31.66 -8.54 -2.24
N THR A 160 -32.74 -7.79 -2.44
CA THR A 160 -33.35 -7.61 -3.75
C THR A 160 -33.35 -6.14 -4.14
N PHE A 161 -33.20 -5.89 -5.45
CA PHE A 161 -33.08 -4.56 -6.04
C PHE A 161 -34.33 -4.29 -6.91
N PRO A 162 -35.37 -3.61 -6.38
CA PRO A 162 -36.58 -3.29 -7.13
C PRO A 162 -36.28 -2.42 -8.36
N GLN A 163 -37.15 -2.47 -9.36
CA GLN A 163 -37.02 -1.57 -10.51
C GLN A 163 -37.20 -0.11 -10.07
N VAL A 164 -36.19 0.71 -10.33
CA VAL A 164 -36.17 2.16 -10.09
C VAL A 164 -35.76 2.87 -11.38
N GLY A 165 -36.00 4.18 -11.46
CA GLY A 165 -35.53 4.98 -12.59
C GLY A 165 -34.01 5.19 -12.54
N ASP A 166 -33.41 5.60 -13.67
CA ASP A 166 -31.96 5.79 -13.85
C ASP A 166 -31.32 6.68 -12.77
N ASP A 167 -32.03 7.73 -12.31
CA ASP A 167 -31.51 8.66 -11.30
C ASP A 167 -31.31 7.97 -9.93
N LEU A 168 -32.23 7.06 -9.57
CA LEU A 168 -32.11 6.23 -8.37
C LEU A 168 -31.25 4.98 -8.63
N GLY A 169 -31.08 4.58 -9.88
CA GLY A 169 -30.24 3.46 -10.31
C GLY A 169 -28.77 3.66 -9.96
N GLU A 170 -28.28 4.91 -9.94
CA GLU A 170 -26.93 5.25 -9.47
C GLU A 170 -26.71 4.83 -8.01
N LEU A 171 -27.63 5.23 -7.11
CA LEU A 171 -27.63 4.81 -5.70
C LEU A 171 -27.74 3.28 -5.56
N GLN A 172 -28.66 2.67 -6.32
CA GLN A 172 -28.89 1.23 -6.26
C GLN A 172 -27.65 0.42 -6.70
N THR A 173 -26.92 0.92 -7.69
CA THR A 173 -25.72 0.25 -8.23
C THR A 173 -24.59 0.24 -7.22
N ILE A 174 -24.34 1.36 -6.53
CA ILE A 174 -23.36 1.46 -5.43
C ILE A 174 -23.67 0.44 -4.35
N LEU A 175 -24.94 0.36 -3.94
CA LEU A 175 -25.41 -0.57 -2.92
C LEU A 175 -25.26 -2.04 -3.34
N SER A 176 -25.54 -2.34 -4.62
CA SER A 176 -25.43 -3.69 -5.17
C SER A 176 -23.98 -4.15 -5.26
N ASP A 177 -23.09 -3.31 -5.80
CA ASP A 177 -21.67 -3.62 -5.92
C ASP A 177 -21.03 -3.77 -4.53
N PHE A 178 -21.32 -2.84 -3.60
CA PHE A 178 -20.82 -2.93 -2.23
C PHE A 178 -21.28 -4.23 -1.54
N ALA A 179 -22.58 -4.56 -1.60
CA ALA A 179 -23.08 -5.78 -0.98
C ALA A 179 -22.44 -7.06 -1.56
N GLY A 180 -22.18 -7.07 -2.87
CA GLY A 180 -21.49 -8.18 -3.55
C GLY A 180 -20.04 -8.37 -3.09
N LEU A 181 -19.35 -7.28 -2.76
CA LEU A 181 -17.97 -7.30 -2.25
C LEU A 181 -17.90 -7.55 -0.75
N TYR A 182 -18.81 -6.98 0.03
CA TYR A 182 -18.77 -6.95 1.49
C TYR A 182 -18.75 -8.35 2.13
N ALA A 183 -19.51 -9.29 1.57
CA ALA A 183 -19.52 -10.68 2.03
C ALA A 183 -18.18 -11.43 1.81
N GLN A 184 -17.29 -10.88 0.98
CA GLN A 184 -15.99 -11.45 0.65
C GLN A 184 -14.86 -10.83 1.49
N PHE A 185 -15.16 -9.87 2.35
CA PHE A 185 -14.16 -9.22 3.18
C PHE A 185 -13.56 -10.21 4.18
N ALA A 186 -12.25 -10.13 4.37
CA ALA A 186 -11.52 -10.99 5.31
C ALA A 186 -12.07 -10.91 6.75
N ASP A 187 -12.56 -9.75 7.17
CA ASP A 187 -13.17 -9.46 8.47
C ASP A 187 -14.71 -9.62 8.48
N TYR A 188 -15.32 -10.10 7.39
CA TYR A 188 -16.77 -10.32 7.31
C TYR A 188 -17.37 -11.17 8.47
N PRO A 189 -16.69 -12.23 9.00
CA PRO A 189 -17.21 -12.99 10.14
C PRO A 189 -17.42 -12.16 11.42
N GLU A 190 -16.68 -11.06 11.57
CA GLU A 190 -16.84 -10.08 12.64
C GLU A 190 -17.88 -9.04 12.24
N LEU A 191 -17.72 -8.44 11.05
CA LEU A 191 -18.60 -7.41 10.51
C LEU A 191 -20.08 -7.84 10.45
N SER A 192 -20.34 -9.12 10.17
CA SER A 192 -21.69 -9.68 10.08
C SER A 192 -22.46 -9.73 11.41
N ARG A 193 -21.77 -9.52 12.55
CA ARG A 193 -22.34 -9.57 13.91
C ARG A 193 -22.75 -8.21 14.46
N TYR A 194 -22.38 -7.12 13.79
CA TYR A 194 -22.79 -5.78 14.19
C TYR A 194 -24.30 -5.55 14.00
N ASP A 195 -24.80 -4.45 14.56
CA ASP A 195 -26.21 -4.11 14.55
C ASP A 195 -26.61 -3.34 13.28
N TYR A 196 -27.19 -4.03 12.29
CA TYR A 196 -27.66 -3.43 11.03
C TYR A 196 -29.02 -2.73 11.14
N GLY A 197 -29.48 -2.41 12.35
CA GLY A 197 -30.55 -1.45 12.55
C GLY A 197 -31.91 -1.96 12.11
N TYR A 198 -32.68 -1.13 11.42
CA TYR A 198 -34.09 -1.33 11.11
C TYR A 198 -34.37 -1.22 9.61
N GLY A 199 -35.31 -2.02 9.11
CA GLY A 199 -35.90 -1.91 7.79
C GLY A 199 -37.31 -1.32 7.87
N ALA A 200 -37.72 -0.59 6.84
CA ALA A 200 -39.01 0.06 6.74
C ALA A 200 -40.04 -0.82 6.01
N THR A 201 -41.25 -0.95 6.55
CA THR A 201 -42.41 -1.29 5.72
C THR A 201 -42.83 -0.03 4.98
N VAL A 202 -42.68 0.01 3.65
CA VAL A 202 -42.91 1.23 2.86
C VAL A 202 -44.39 1.62 2.78
N SER A 203 -44.67 2.94 2.77
CA SER A 203 -46.00 3.50 2.52
C SER A 203 -46.01 4.40 1.28
N SER A 204 -45.32 5.56 1.33
CA SER A 204 -45.19 6.50 0.21
C SER A 204 -43.80 6.51 -0.41
N ALA A 205 -42.78 6.00 0.29
CA ALA A 205 -41.41 6.00 -0.20
C ALA A 205 -41.20 4.98 -1.33
N THR A 206 -40.28 5.30 -2.25
CA THR A 206 -39.77 4.35 -3.24
C THR A 206 -38.67 3.48 -2.60
N PRO A 207 -38.85 2.15 -2.52
CA PRO A 207 -37.79 1.26 -2.04
C PRO A 207 -36.68 1.12 -3.09
N ILE A 208 -35.44 1.33 -2.67
CA ILE A 208 -34.23 1.20 -3.52
C ILE A 208 -33.61 -0.19 -3.33
N VAL A 209 -33.55 -0.70 -2.10
CA VAL A 209 -33.10 -2.06 -1.79
C VAL A 209 -34.01 -2.62 -0.69
N THR A 210 -34.38 -3.89 -0.82
CA THR A 210 -35.21 -4.59 0.15
C THR A 210 -34.54 -5.88 0.63
N CYS A 211 -34.85 -6.28 1.87
CA CYS A 211 -34.48 -7.56 2.45
C CYS A 211 -35.78 -8.23 2.91
N GLY A 212 -36.22 -9.28 2.20
CA GLY A 212 -37.58 -9.81 2.36
C GLY A 212 -38.65 -8.76 2.05
N SER A 213 -39.56 -8.51 3.01
CA SER A 213 -40.62 -7.50 2.87
C SER A 213 -40.24 -6.09 3.32
N LEU A 214 -39.04 -5.91 3.89
CA LEU A 214 -38.59 -4.63 4.44
C LEU A 214 -37.70 -3.91 3.45
N ALA A 215 -37.90 -2.61 3.28
CA ALA A 215 -36.99 -1.74 2.56
C ALA A 215 -35.87 -1.27 3.48
N LEU A 216 -34.63 -1.50 3.07
CA LEU A 216 -33.44 -1.05 3.79
C LEU A 216 -33.06 0.37 3.39
N TYR A 217 -33.34 0.73 2.14
CA TYR A 217 -33.05 2.04 1.56
C TYR A 217 -34.27 2.57 0.86
N THR A 218 -34.64 3.82 1.14
CA THR A 218 -35.85 4.42 0.59
C THR A 218 -35.65 5.88 0.25
N MET A 219 -36.22 6.31 -0.89
CA MET A 219 -36.36 7.72 -1.23
C MET A 219 -37.82 8.14 -1.07
N ASN A 220 -38.11 9.09 -0.19
CA ASN A 220 -39.43 9.68 -0.05
C ASN A 220 -39.44 11.13 -0.51
N ARG A 221 -40.54 11.54 -1.13
CA ARG A 221 -40.80 12.96 -1.42
C ARG A 221 -41.79 13.49 -0.38
N TYR A 222 -41.36 14.49 0.39
CA TYR A 222 -42.18 15.11 1.43
C TYR A 222 -42.28 16.61 1.18
N GLY A 223 -43.48 17.12 0.94
CA GLY A 223 -43.67 18.50 0.49
C GLY A 223 -42.90 18.80 -0.80
N GLY A 224 -42.06 19.84 -0.76
CA GLY A 224 -41.17 20.21 -1.86
C GLY A 224 -39.87 19.42 -1.94
N GLY A 225 -39.47 18.72 -0.88
CA GLY A 225 -38.14 18.15 -0.70
C GLY A 225 -38.08 16.62 -0.67
N TYR A 226 -36.91 16.10 -0.29
CA TYR A 226 -36.59 14.67 -0.34
C TYR A 226 -36.00 14.15 0.97
N VAL A 227 -36.37 12.93 1.33
CA VAL A 227 -35.84 12.20 2.49
C VAL A 227 -35.28 10.88 2.01
N PHE A 228 -33.95 10.73 2.07
CA PHE A 228 -33.26 9.48 1.81
C PHE A 228 -32.95 8.79 3.14
N PHE A 229 -33.54 7.62 3.37
CA PHE A 229 -33.30 6.83 4.57
C PHE A 229 -32.44 5.62 4.22
N THR A 230 -31.41 5.37 5.03
CA THR A 230 -30.38 4.37 4.77
C THR A 230 -30.33 3.26 5.82
N ASN A 231 -29.48 2.26 5.59
CA ASN A 231 -29.19 1.15 6.48
C ASN A 231 -27.69 1.10 6.78
N PRO A 232 -27.24 0.62 7.96
CA PRO A 232 -25.81 0.57 8.31
C PRO A 232 -24.96 -0.37 7.43
N LEU A 233 -25.56 -1.07 6.47
CA LEU A 233 -24.81 -1.68 5.38
C LEU A 233 -24.05 -0.61 4.57
N LEU A 234 -24.66 0.56 4.31
CA LEU A 234 -24.05 1.74 3.69
C LEU A 234 -24.87 3.02 4.01
N PRO A 235 -24.30 4.12 4.53
CA PRO A 235 -22.91 4.22 4.92
C PRO A 235 -22.61 3.27 6.07
N ASN A 236 -21.48 2.59 5.97
CA ASN A 236 -21.07 1.57 6.92
C ASN A 236 -20.15 2.19 7.97
N PRO A 237 -20.50 2.14 9.26
CA PRO A 237 -19.74 2.80 10.31
C PRO A 237 -18.73 1.88 11.01
N TYR A 238 -18.62 0.60 10.63
CA TYR A 238 -17.90 -0.42 11.40
C TYR A 238 -16.41 -0.50 11.11
N ALA A 239 -15.96 0.08 10.00
CA ALA A 239 -14.54 0.26 9.68
C ALA A 239 -14.15 1.73 9.86
N ILE A 240 -12.84 2.01 9.94
CA ILE A 240 -12.32 3.36 9.75
C ILE A 240 -12.66 3.82 8.33
N THR A 241 -13.38 4.94 8.20
CA THR A 241 -13.84 5.49 6.91
C THR A 241 -13.71 7.01 6.79
N GLY A 242 -13.26 7.69 7.84
CA GLY A 242 -12.89 9.10 7.80
C GLY A 242 -11.49 9.28 7.24
N PHE A 243 -11.25 10.40 6.55
CA PHE A 243 -9.97 10.68 5.89
C PHE A 243 -8.89 11.26 6.81
N SER A 244 -9.13 11.34 8.12
CA SER A 244 -8.07 11.44 9.14
C SER A 244 -7.46 10.08 9.47
N LEU A 245 -8.16 8.98 9.13
CA LEU A 245 -7.85 7.60 9.51
C LEU A 245 -7.80 7.35 11.03
N GLU A 246 -8.27 8.30 11.83
CA GLU A 246 -8.37 8.13 13.28
C GLU A 246 -9.57 7.25 13.65
N PRO A 247 -9.38 6.20 14.46
CA PRO A 247 -10.50 5.40 14.93
C PRO A 247 -11.33 6.20 15.94
N ARG A 248 -12.66 6.19 15.78
CA ARG A 248 -13.61 6.78 16.73
C ARG A 248 -13.70 5.99 18.03
N ASN A 249 -13.51 4.67 17.97
CA ASN A 249 -13.49 3.78 19.14
C ASN A 249 -12.85 2.43 18.82
N GLU A 250 -12.63 1.60 19.86
CA GLU A 250 -12.01 0.27 19.75
C GLU A 250 -12.84 -0.77 18.96
N ALA A 251 -14.12 -0.49 18.67
CA ALA A 251 -14.96 -1.40 17.91
C ALA A 251 -14.85 -1.21 16.39
N GLN A 252 -14.16 -0.17 15.90
CA GLN A 252 -13.92 -0.05 14.47
C GLN A 252 -12.82 -1.02 14.01
N THR A 253 -13.09 -1.74 12.92
CA THR A 253 -12.04 -2.47 12.20
C THR A 253 -11.15 -1.48 11.43
N SER A 254 -9.99 -1.95 10.97
CA SER A 254 -9.04 -1.14 10.20
C SER A 254 -9.69 -0.55 8.93
N LEU A 255 -9.02 0.44 8.32
CA LEU A 255 -9.46 1.05 7.06
C LEU A 255 -9.86 -0.01 6.01
N SER A 256 -11.01 0.19 5.39
CA SER A 256 -11.41 -0.49 4.16
C SER A 256 -11.60 0.57 3.08
N ASN A 257 -10.76 0.56 2.04
CA ASN A 257 -10.86 1.51 0.94
C ASN A 257 -12.23 1.40 0.25
N THR A 258 -12.70 0.17 0.00
CA THR A 258 -14.04 -0.10 -0.57
C THR A 258 -15.14 0.51 0.31
N THR A 259 -15.06 0.36 1.64
CA THR A 259 -16.08 0.91 2.53
C THR A 259 -16.05 2.42 2.57
N ALA A 260 -14.88 3.03 2.74
CA ALA A 260 -14.74 4.49 2.78
C ALA A 260 -15.19 5.14 1.46
N SER A 261 -14.79 4.55 0.34
CA SER A 261 -15.15 5.01 -1.00
C SER A 261 -16.65 4.85 -1.27
N CYS A 262 -17.26 3.73 -0.88
CA CYS A 262 -18.70 3.55 -1.05
C CYS A 262 -19.52 4.49 -0.17
N ASN A 263 -19.06 4.82 1.04
CA ASN A 263 -19.69 5.87 1.86
C ASN A 263 -19.69 7.21 1.10
N GLN A 264 -18.53 7.61 0.56
CA GLN A 264 -18.38 8.84 -0.22
C GLN A 264 -19.22 8.83 -1.50
N LEU A 265 -19.22 7.71 -2.24
CA LEU A 265 -20.01 7.53 -3.46
C LEU A 265 -21.50 7.66 -3.16
N LEU A 266 -22.00 7.05 -2.08
CA LEU A 266 -23.41 7.13 -1.70
C LEU A 266 -23.83 8.56 -1.32
N GLU A 267 -23.00 9.25 -0.53
CA GLU A 267 -23.21 10.65 -0.14
C GLU A 267 -23.24 11.58 -1.37
N ASN A 268 -22.31 11.39 -2.32
CA ASN A 268 -22.26 12.17 -3.56
C ASN A 268 -23.37 11.78 -4.54
N ALA A 269 -23.77 10.52 -4.61
CA ALA A 269 -24.87 10.05 -5.46
C ALA A 269 -26.22 10.63 -4.99
N PHE A 270 -26.42 10.83 -3.70
CA PHE A 270 -27.58 11.56 -3.19
C PHE A 270 -27.56 13.04 -3.64
N ALA A 271 -26.41 13.71 -3.54
CA ALA A 271 -26.26 15.06 -4.08
C ALA A 271 -26.45 15.12 -5.61
N SER A 272 -25.97 14.12 -6.34
CA SER A 272 -26.18 13.94 -7.78
C SER A 272 -27.66 13.79 -8.12
N TYR A 273 -28.40 12.99 -7.34
CA TYR A 273 -29.85 12.85 -7.48
C TYR A 273 -30.54 14.21 -7.37
N ILE A 274 -30.24 15.01 -6.33
CA ILE A 274 -30.81 16.35 -6.16
C ILE A 274 -30.41 17.31 -7.29
N SER A 275 -29.15 17.27 -7.74
CA SER A 275 -28.67 18.03 -8.90
C SER A 275 -29.47 17.70 -10.16
N LYS A 276 -29.70 16.41 -10.42
CA LYS A 276 -30.48 15.91 -11.57
C LYS A 276 -31.95 16.33 -11.49
N GLN A 277 -32.57 16.25 -10.31
CA GLN A 277 -33.96 16.72 -10.12
C GLN A 277 -34.11 18.23 -10.36
N ARG A 278 -33.08 19.01 -10.02
CA ARG A 278 -33.13 20.47 -10.11
C ARG A 278 -32.73 21.02 -11.48
N TRP A 279 -31.68 20.45 -12.08
CA TRP A 279 -31.06 21.00 -13.29
C TRP A 279 -30.98 20.04 -14.47
N GLY A 280 -31.35 18.77 -14.27
CA GLY A 280 -31.35 17.72 -15.30
C GLY A 280 -30.02 16.99 -15.46
N TYR A 281 -28.96 17.37 -14.74
CA TYR A 281 -27.65 16.72 -14.81
C TYR A 281 -26.85 16.88 -13.52
N SER A 282 -25.75 16.13 -13.40
CA SER A 282 -24.68 16.34 -12.41
C SER A 282 -23.30 16.38 -13.08
N LEU A 283 -22.34 17.06 -12.45
CA LEU A 283 -20.96 17.18 -12.95
C LEU A 283 -19.99 16.53 -11.97
N TYR A 284 -19.32 15.49 -12.44
CA TYR A 284 -18.29 14.77 -11.71
C TYR A 284 -16.89 15.17 -12.17
N ARG A 285 -15.97 15.18 -11.22
CA ARG A 285 -14.53 15.20 -11.49
C ARG A 285 -14.14 13.90 -12.20
N VAL A 286 -13.09 13.97 -13.02
CA VAL A 286 -12.48 12.78 -13.62
C VAL A 286 -11.02 12.73 -13.18
N PHE A 287 -10.60 11.59 -12.63
CA PHE A 287 -9.23 11.39 -12.14
C PHE A 287 -8.28 11.04 -13.28
N GLY A 288 -7.89 12.06 -14.03
CA GLY A 288 -7.00 11.95 -15.18
C GLY A 288 -7.09 13.14 -16.13
N SER A 289 -6.31 13.09 -17.21
CA SER A 289 -6.20 14.18 -18.18
C SER A 289 -7.38 14.21 -19.16
N PHE A 290 -7.81 15.40 -19.56
CA PHE A 290 -8.80 15.70 -20.60
C PHE A 290 -10.12 14.94 -20.48
N GLY A 291 -10.58 14.69 -19.25
CA GLY A 291 -11.86 14.04 -18.99
C GLY A 291 -11.82 12.52 -19.15
N ARG A 292 -10.64 11.93 -19.02
CA ARG A 292 -10.42 10.48 -19.11
C ARG A 292 -9.77 9.95 -17.83
N PRO A 293 -10.32 8.89 -17.20
CA PRO A 293 -9.65 8.19 -16.11
C PRO A 293 -8.27 7.71 -16.55
N SER A 294 -7.29 7.75 -15.63
CA SER A 294 -5.92 7.33 -15.92
C SER A 294 -5.53 6.08 -15.12
N MET A 295 -4.57 5.34 -15.67
CA MET A 295 -3.97 4.15 -15.06
C MET A 295 -2.45 4.20 -15.22
N ALA A 296 -1.73 3.62 -14.28
CA ALA A 296 -0.28 3.55 -14.25
C ALA A 296 0.19 2.18 -13.76
N TRP A 297 1.38 1.76 -14.18
CA TRP A 297 2.11 0.69 -13.49
C TRP A 297 2.72 1.22 -12.20
N GLU A 298 2.77 0.37 -11.18
CA GLU A 298 3.52 0.50 -9.94
C GLU A 298 4.42 -0.75 -9.81
N LEU A 299 5.66 -0.65 -10.28
CA LEU A 299 6.60 -1.75 -10.33
C LEU A 299 7.45 -1.77 -9.05
N HIS A 300 7.44 -2.90 -8.36
CA HIS A 300 8.29 -3.13 -7.21
C HIS A 300 9.59 -3.76 -7.70
N THR A 301 10.71 -3.21 -7.23
CA THR A 301 12.04 -3.75 -7.50
C THR A 301 12.81 -3.83 -6.18
N GLU A 302 13.13 -5.05 -5.79
CA GLU A 302 13.71 -5.34 -4.48
C GLU A 302 14.71 -6.50 -4.45
N GLU A 303 14.81 -7.25 -5.55
CA GLU A 303 15.52 -8.53 -5.58
C GLU A 303 16.84 -8.41 -6.38
N ILE A 304 17.95 -8.81 -5.74
CA ILE A 304 19.30 -8.63 -6.29
C ILE A 304 19.48 -9.34 -7.63
N THR A 305 19.01 -10.58 -7.78
CA THR A 305 19.14 -11.32 -9.04
C THR A 305 18.28 -10.70 -10.15
N GLY A 306 17.13 -10.11 -9.82
CA GLY A 306 16.30 -9.35 -10.75
C GLY A 306 17.03 -8.12 -11.29
N LEU A 307 17.68 -7.36 -10.40
CA LEU A 307 18.52 -6.21 -10.76
C LEU A 307 19.72 -6.62 -11.63
N GLU A 308 20.44 -7.69 -11.24
CA GLU A 308 21.59 -8.20 -12.01
C GLU A 308 21.22 -8.61 -13.44
N ASN A 309 20.01 -9.14 -13.62
CA ASN A 309 19.51 -9.59 -14.92
C ASN A 309 18.87 -8.46 -15.75
N GLY A 310 18.78 -7.23 -15.21
CA GLY A 310 18.14 -6.09 -15.88
C GLY A 310 16.64 -6.29 -16.09
N SER A 311 15.95 -6.95 -15.15
CA SER A 311 14.53 -7.29 -15.29
C SER A 311 13.65 -6.05 -15.46
N GLY A 312 13.96 -4.92 -14.82
CA GLY A 312 13.18 -3.69 -14.99
C GLY A 312 13.31 -3.12 -16.40
N ILE A 313 14.48 -3.25 -17.03
CA ILE A 313 14.71 -2.89 -18.44
C ILE A 313 13.86 -3.79 -19.36
N VAL A 314 13.88 -5.11 -19.14
CA VAL A 314 13.08 -6.07 -19.91
C VAL A 314 11.59 -5.72 -19.85
N PHE A 315 11.07 -5.48 -18.65
CA PHE A 315 9.66 -5.08 -18.48
C PHE A 315 9.34 -3.76 -19.17
N GLY A 316 10.23 -2.77 -19.10
CA GLY A 316 10.08 -1.48 -19.75
C GLY A 316 10.01 -1.58 -21.28
N GLU A 317 10.83 -2.44 -21.89
CA GLU A 317 10.77 -2.70 -23.33
C GLU A 317 9.48 -3.42 -23.73
N LEU A 318 9.02 -4.39 -22.94
CA LEU A 318 7.74 -5.05 -23.16
C LEU A 318 6.57 -4.05 -23.10
N CYS A 319 6.57 -3.09 -22.16
CA CYS A 319 5.54 -2.05 -22.10
C CYS A 319 5.45 -1.22 -23.38
N LYS A 320 6.59 -0.88 -24.00
CA LYS A 320 6.65 -0.10 -25.26
C LYS A 320 6.03 -0.85 -26.45
N GLU A 321 6.05 -2.18 -26.44
CA GLU A 321 5.38 -2.98 -27.47
C GLU A 321 3.86 -2.76 -27.45
N TYR A 322 3.26 -2.52 -26.28
CA TYR A 322 1.81 -2.41 -26.05
C TYR A 322 1.30 -0.97 -25.81
N ASP A 323 2.09 0.07 -26.12
CA ASP A 323 1.74 1.48 -25.85
C ASP A 323 1.45 1.75 -24.35
N GLN A 324 2.30 1.20 -23.47
CA GLN A 324 2.24 1.41 -22.02
C GLN A 324 3.53 2.06 -21.51
N VAL A 325 3.49 2.62 -20.30
CA VAL A 325 4.64 3.27 -19.65
C VAL A 325 4.79 2.75 -18.22
N PRO A 326 5.98 2.23 -17.84
CA PRO A 326 6.22 1.75 -16.49
C PRO A 326 6.47 2.90 -15.50
N SER A 327 6.24 2.62 -14.22
CA SER A 327 6.68 3.46 -13.10
C SER A 327 7.30 2.53 -12.05
N TYR A 328 8.51 2.84 -11.61
CA TYR A 328 9.32 1.97 -10.76
C TYR A 328 9.34 2.50 -9.32
N THR A 329 9.52 1.59 -8.37
CA THR A 329 9.80 1.90 -6.97
C THR A 329 10.89 0.96 -6.49
N PHE A 330 11.98 1.52 -5.96
CA PHE A 330 13.14 0.74 -5.54
C PHE A 330 13.21 0.64 -4.03
N ILE A 331 13.57 -0.53 -3.53
CA ILE A 331 13.91 -0.71 -2.12
C ILE A 331 15.31 -0.17 -1.85
N ARG A 332 15.53 0.39 -0.66
CA ARG A 332 16.89 0.78 -0.25
C ARG A 332 17.73 -0.42 0.11
N SER A 333 17.18 -1.38 0.86
CA SER A 333 17.89 -2.58 1.31
C SER A 333 17.48 -3.77 0.46
N ALA A 334 18.12 -3.93 -0.69
CA ALA A 334 17.85 -5.01 -1.64
C ALA A 334 18.42 -6.34 -1.11
N TYR A 335 17.78 -7.46 -1.44
CA TYR A 335 18.15 -8.77 -0.90
C TYR A 335 17.88 -9.90 -1.89
N GLU A 336 18.46 -11.06 -1.65
CA GLU A 336 18.25 -12.27 -2.46
C GLU A 336 17.01 -13.03 -1.98
N TRP A 337 16.05 -13.28 -2.86
CA TRP A 337 14.80 -13.94 -2.44
C TRP A 337 14.99 -15.41 -2.12
N PHE A 338 14.37 -15.82 -1.02
CA PHE A 338 14.38 -17.21 -0.55
C PHE A 338 15.79 -17.76 -0.27
N LEU A 339 16.81 -16.90 -0.17
CA LEU A 339 18.11 -17.29 0.31
C LEU A 339 18.12 -17.35 1.83
N ARG A 340 18.78 -18.36 2.39
CA ARG A 340 19.34 -18.29 3.74
C ARG A 340 20.84 -18.53 3.70
N ALA A 341 21.61 -17.72 4.40
CA ALA A 341 23.06 -17.82 4.40
C ALA A 341 23.63 -17.76 5.82
N GLU A 342 24.67 -18.54 6.07
CA GLU A 342 25.50 -18.36 7.26
C GLU A 342 26.18 -17.00 7.17
N SER A 343 25.85 -16.07 8.08
CA SER A 343 26.37 -14.71 8.10
C SER A 343 26.97 -14.36 9.46
N VAL A 344 27.82 -13.33 9.48
CA VAL A 344 28.38 -12.76 10.71
C VAL A 344 28.08 -11.27 10.74
N THR A 345 27.42 -10.83 11.81
CA THR A 345 27.05 -9.42 12.06
C THR A 345 27.55 -8.99 13.43
N TYR A 346 27.68 -7.69 13.69
CA TYR A 346 28.13 -7.16 14.97
C TYR A 346 27.34 -5.94 15.44
N LEU A 347 27.47 -5.65 16.74
CA LEU A 347 26.99 -4.46 17.40
C LEU A 347 28.12 -3.86 18.22
N LEU A 348 28.38 -2.56 18.04
CA LEU A 348 29.41 -1.85 18.80
C LEU A 348 28.92 -1.51 20.22
N GLY A 349 29.81 -1.64 21.19
CA GLY A 349 29.58 -1.34 22.59
C GLY A 349 29.44 0.17 22.84
N ASN A 350 28.47 0.55 23.67
CA ASN A 350 28.21 1.94 24.04
C ASN A 350 28.68 2.31 25.46
N SER A 351 29.21 1.35 26.21
CA SER A 351 29.59 1.52 27.62
C SER A 351 30.85 0.74 27.98
N ASP A 352 31.65 1.32 28.90
CA ASP A 352 32.88 0.70 29.42
C ASP A 352 32.61 -0.26 30.59
N SER A 353 31.41 -0.23 31.17
CA SER A 353 31.10 -0.92 32.44
C SER A 353 29.97 -1.93 32.36
N GLU A 354 29.20 -1.94 31.28
CA GLU A 354 28.08 -2.86 31.06
C GLU A 354 27.90 -3.14 29.57
N LEU A 355 27.33 -4.30 29.24
CA LEU A 355 27.00 -4.64 27.85
C LEU A 355 25.79 -3.81 27.40
N SER A 356 26.04 -2.80 26.57
CA SER A 356 25.04 -1.86 26.06
C SER A 356 25.27 -1.61 24.58
N TYR A 357 24.21 -1.69 23.78
CA TYR A 357 24.27 -1.64 22.32
C TYR A 357 23.10 -0.84 21.75
N GLY A 358 23.26 -0.29 20.55
CA GLY A 358 22.19 0.36 19.78
C GLY A 358 21.86 -0.44 18.53
N MET A 359 20.65 -0.26 18.00
CA MET A 359 20.29 -0.81 16.70
C MET A 359 21.12 -0.16 15.58
N ASP A 360 21.68 -0.97 14.67
CA ASP A 360 22.10 -0.42 13.39
C ASP A 360 20.84 -0.05 12.61
N PHE A 361 20.72 1.20 12.17
CA PHE A 361 19.60 1.69 11.36
C PHE A 361 19.90 1.71 9.86
N TYR A 362 21.17 1.66 9.47
CA TYR A 362 21.59 1.73 8.07
C TYR A 362 21.44 0.37 7.39
N GLU A 363 21.97 -0.71 7.99
CA GLU A 363 21.87 -2.06 7.41
C GLU A 363 20.65 -2.85 7.89
N ASN A 364 19.79 -2.19 8.68
CA ASN A 364 18.65 -2.85 9.29
C ASN A 364 17.65 -3.33 8.24
N ALA A 365 17.58 -4.65 8.08
CA ALA A 365 16.42 -5.30 7.53
C ALA A 365 15.89 -6.30 8.56
N TYR A 366 16.51 -7.47 8.54
CA TYR A 366 16.09 -8.67 9.26
C TYR A 366 17.05 -9.08 10.37
N SER A 367 18.19 -8.38 10.46
CA SER A 367 19.18 -8.42 11.52
C SER A 367 19.30 -7.03 12.18
N SER A 368 19.74 -7.01 13.44
CA SER A 368 19.87 -5.79 14.24
C SER A 368 21.22 -5.10 14.12
N GLY A 369 22.23 -5.79 13.58
CA GLY A 369 23.62 -5.33 13.55
C GLY A 369 24.19 -5.20 12.15
N THR A 370 25.42 -4.68 12.11
CA THR A 370 26.20 -4.41 10.90
C THR A 370 26.88 -5.69 10.40
N HIS A 371 26.94 -5.92 9.09
CA HIS A 371 27.62 -7.09 8.53
C HIS A 371 29.15 -6.95 8.61
N VAL A 372 29.83 -8.08 8.83
CA VAL A 372 31.27 -8.16 8.60
C VAL A 372 31.54 -8.22 7.12
N VAL A 373 32.53 -7.47 6.64
CA VAL A 373 32.91 -7.43 5.23
C VAL A 373 34.09 -8.36 4.99
N SER A 374 33.92 -9.33 4.08
CA SER A 374 34.95 -10.25 3.63
C SER A 374 35.13 -10.12 2.12
N ASP A 375 36.34 -9.75 1.68
CA ASP A 375 36.68 -9.61 0.24
C ASP A 375 35.71 -8.72 -0.56
N GLY A 376 35.22 -7.66 0.09
CA GLY A 376 34.33 -6.66 -0.53
C GLY A 376 32.84 -7.01 -0.55
N LEU A 377 32.42 -8.09 0.13
CA LEU A 377 31.01 -8.49 0.27
C LEU A 377 30.70 -8.80 1.74
N TRP A 378 29.42 -8.96 2.08
CA TRP A 378 29.05 -9.49 3.39
C TRP A 378 29.61 -10.89 3.58
N LEU A 379 30.21 -11.15 4.75
CA LEU A 379 30.76 -12.45 5.09
C LEU A 379 29.63 -13.49 5.06
N SER A 380 29.73 -14.40 4.09
CA SER A 380 28.81 -15.51 3.89
C SER A 380 29.58 -16.84 3.80
N LEU A 381 29.04 -17.88 4.41
CA LEU A 381 29.55 -19.26 4.34
C LEU A 381 28.54 -20.18 3.64
N ALA A 382 27.89 -21.11 4.36
CA ALA A 382 26.92 -22.02 3.75
C ALA A 382 25.63 -21.28 3.32
N ARG A 383 25.13 -21.63 2.15
CA ARG A 383 23.91 -21.04 1.56
C ARG A 383 22.85 -22.11 1.32
N VAL A 384 21.60 -21.75 1.58
CA VAL A 384 20.41 -22.57 1.36
C VAL A 384 19.48 -21.79 0.43
N GLU A 385 19.46 -22.20 -0.83
CA GLU A 385 18.59 -21.60 -1.85
C GLU A 385 17.16 -22.13 -1.74
N ASN A 386 16.16 -21.35 -2.15
CA ASN A 386 14.73 -21.69 -2.09
C ASN A 386 14.25 -22.06 -0.67
N ALA A 387 14.79 -21.38 0.34
CA ALA A 387 14.59 -21.64 1.77
C ALA A 387 13.27 -21.08 2.35
N GLY A 388 12.27 -20.87 1.48
CA GLY A 388 10.94 -20.40 1.87
C GLY A 388 10.92 -18.94 2.35
N SER A 389 9.75 -18.51 2.83
CA SER A 389 9.49 -17.11 3.17
C SER A 389 10.11 -16.72 4.52
N TYR A 390 10.60 -15.49 4.62
CA TYR A 390 11.07 -14.93 5.88
C TYR A 390 10.03 -14.91 7.01
N PHE A 391 8.73 -14.86 6.66
CA PHE A 391 7.65 -14.83 7.65
C PHE A 391 7.50 -16.13 8.45
N ILE A 392 8.24 -17.18 8.07
CA ILE A 392 8.19 -18.49 8.70
C ILE A 392 9.58 -18.84 9.24
N ASP A 393 9.61 -19.23 10.51
CA ASP A 393 10.79 -19.84 11.12
C ASP A 393 10.78 -21.35 10.78
N TYR A 394 11.79 -21.81 10.04
CA TYR A 394 11.89 -23.20 9.60
C TYR A 394 12.83 -24.00 10.50
N ASP A 395 12.25 -24.84 11.36
CA ASP A 395 13.00 -25.69 12.30
C ASP A 395 13.99 -26.68 11.64
N SER A 396 13.82 -26.95 10.35
CA SER A 396 14.66 -27.88 9.60
C SER A 396 16.04 -27.33 9.24
N TYR A 397 16.25 -26.01 9.31
CA TYR A 397 17.54 -25.41 8.96
C TYR A 397 18.42 -25.33 10.20
N ASP A 398 19.54 -26.05 10.16
CA ASP A 398 20.49 -26.21 11.25
C ASP A 398 21.86 -25.58 10.99
N GLN A 399 22.04 -24.95 9.83
CA GLN A 399 23.23 -24.17 9.49
C GLN A 399 23.35 -22.93 10.38
N ARG A 400 24.59 -22.47 10.61
CA ARG A 400 24.95 -21.16 11.20
C ARG A 400 26.46 -20.96 11.14
N ALA A 401 26.90 -19.70 11.04
CA ALA A 401 28.30 -19.35 11.27
C ALA A 401 28.65 -19.47 12.76
N TYR A 402 29.82 -20.01 13.09
CA TYR A 402 30.38 -20.03 14.46
C TYR A 402 31.65 -19.18 14.55
N PRO A 403 31.55 -17.85 14.69
CA PRO A 403 32.72 -16.98 14.76
C PRO A 403 33.41 -17.06 16.13
N SER A 404 34.74 -16.99 16.11
CA SER A 404 35.63 -16.84 17.25
C SER A 404 36.67 -15.78 16.89
N PRO A 405 36.48 -14.51 17.30
CA PRO A 405 37.43 -13.44 17.01
C PRO A 405 38.70 -13.59 17.86
N ALA A 406 39.87 -13.56 17.23
CA ALA A 406 41.17 -13.62 17.91
C ALA A 406 42.30 -13.23 16.94
N ASP A 407 43.42 -12.72 17.46
CA ASP A 407 44.68 -12.56 16.71
C ASP A 407 45.38 -13.93 16.62
N VAL A 408 45.14 -14.70 15.54
CA VAL A 408 45.62 -16.09 15.44
C VAL A 408 46.99 -16.22 14.81
N ASP A 409 47.45 -15.20 14.08
CA ASP A 409 48.76 -15.17 13.42
C ASP A 409 49.78 -14.21 14.09
N GLY A 410 49.34 -13.46 15.10
CA GLY A 410 50.18 -12.60 15.94
C GLY A 410 50.54 -11.26 15.27
N ASP A 411 49.77 -10.83 14.26
CA ASP A 411 49.99 -9.57 13.55
C ASP A 411 49.42 -8.34 14.29
N GLY A 412 48.62 -8.58 15.33
CA GLY A 412 47.99 -7.56 16.18
C GLY A 412 46.62 -7.08 15.71
N ASN A 413 46.09 -7.62 14.61
CA ASN A 413 44.71 -7.43 14.17
C ASN A 413 43.86 -8.62 14.65
N LEU A 414 42.59 -8.36 14.97
CA LEU A 414 41.66 -9.47 15.27
C LEU A 414 41.24 -10.14 13.97
N ASP A 415 41.57 -11.42 13.84
CA ASP A 415 41.03 -12.31 12.82
C ASP A 415 39.67 -12.87 13.25
N ILE A 416 38.98 -13.52 12.32
CA ILE A 416 37.81 -14.34 12.63
C ILE A 416 38.08 -15.78 12.22
N VAL A 417 38.15 -16.70 13.19
CA VAL A 417 38.04 -18.13 12.91
C VAL A 417 36.59 -18.52 13.00
N CYS A 418 36.02 -19.02 11.90
CA CYS A 418 34.62 -19.38 11.80
C CYS A 418 34.43 -20.87 11.50
N GLY A 419 33.57 -21.52 12.28
CA GLY A 419 33.01 -22.82 11.96
C GLY A 419 31.84 -22.72 10.98
N SER A 420 31.59 -23.80 10.25
CA SER A 420 30.52 -23.92 9.25
C SER A 420 29.91 -25.32 9.26
N SER A 421 28.69 -25.42 8.72
CA SER A 421 27.95 -26.68 8.58
C SER A 421 28.73 -27.79 7.84
N ASP A 422 29.66 -27.46 6.95
CA ASP A 422 30.50 -28.44 6.22
C ASP A 422 31.58 -29.12 7.08
N GLY A 423 31.75 -28.68 8.33
CA GLY A 423 32.71 -29.22 9.30
C GLY A 423 34.13 -28.66 9.18
N ARG A 424 34.42 -27.80 8.20
CA ARG A 424 35.72 -27.11 8.08
C ARG A 424 35.81 -25.91 9.01
N PHE A 425 37.02 -25.44 9.23
CA PHE A 425 37.29 -24.18 9.91
C PHE A 425 37.85 -23.19 8.90
N TYR A 426 37.30 -21.98 8.89
CA TYR A 426 37.72 -20.91 7.98
C TYR A 426 38.33 -19.77 8.80
N SER A 427 39.54 -19.37 8.45
CA SER A 427 40.17 -18.14 8.96
C SER A 427 39.91 -17.00 8.00
N TYR A 428 39.61 -15.84 8.56
CA TYR A 428 39.44 -14.58 7.87
C TYR A 428 40.42 -13.58 8.49
N ASP A 429 41.51 -13.29 7.78
CA ASP A 429 42.54 -12.36 8.26
C ASP A 429 41.93 -10.98 8.55
N GLY A 430 42.21 -10.40 9.70
CA GLY A 430 41.78 -9.07 10.08
C GLY A 430 42.47 -8.00 9.23
N LEU A 431 41.69 -7.16 8.55
CA LEU A 431 42.21 -6.02 7.78
C LEU A 431 42.02 -4.68 8.53
N GLY A 432 41.52 -4.75 9.76
CA GLY A 432 41.22 -3.61 10.62
C GLY A 432 39.78 -3.10 10.50
N PHE A 433 39.47 -2.12 11.35
CA PHE A 433 38.16 -1.47 11.42
C PHE A 433 38.22 -0.11 10.71
N THR A 434 37.31 0.14 9.77
CA THR A 434 37.11 1.46 9.14
C THR A 434 35.76 2.03 9.55
N ASP A 435 34.85 2.10 8.61
CA ASP A 435 33.40 2.15 8.78
C ASP A 435 32.82 0.76 9.10
N HIS A 436 33.48 -0.31 8.66
CA HIS A 436 33.10 -1.71 8.88
C HIS A 436 34.26 -2.53 9.47
N LEU A 437 33.94 -3.66 10.11
CA LEU A 437 34.91 -4.71 10.39
C LEU A 437 35.25 -5.44 9.07
N ARG A 438 36.50 -5.34 8.62
CA ARG A 438 36.95 -5.88 7.33
C ARG A 438 37.89 -7.05 7.49
N THR A 439 37.72 -8.05 6.64
CA THR A 439 38.56 -9.23 6.59
C THR A 439 38.97 -9.62 5.17
N GLY A 440 40.02 -10.43 5.07
CA GLY A 440 40.41 -11.10 3.83
C GLY A 440 39.46 -12.25 3.47
N ALA A 441 39.63 -12.82 2.27
CA ALA A 441 38.85 -13.97 1.83
C ALA A 441 39.03 -15.20 2.74
N ALA A 442 37.99 -16.02 2.85
CA ALA A 442 37.97 -17.23 3.66
C ALA A 442 39.13 -18.18 3.29
N LYS A 443 39.87 -18.64 4.31
CA LYS A 443 40.94 -19.65 4.16
C LYS A 443 40.63 -20.85 5.04
N ALA A 444 40.54 -22.04 4.45
CA ALA A 444 40.47 -23.26 5.25
C ALA A 444 41.73 -23.38 6.12
N LEU A 445 41.55 -23.52 7.44
CA LEU A 445 42.64 -23.74 8.39
C LEU A 445 43.34 -25.08 8.10
N ARG A 446 44.65 -25.11 8.33
CA ARG A 446 45.51 -26.24 8.00
C ARG A 446 46.42 -26.64 9.15
N ASP A 447 46.82 -27.91 9.14
CA ASP A 447 47.95 -28.41 9.93
C ASP A 447 49.30 -27.93 9.35
N ALA A 448 50.39 -28.13 10.09
CA ALA A 448 51.73 -27.73 9.64
C ALA A 448 52.20 -28.49 8.39
N SER A 449 51.51 -29.58 7.99
CA SER A 449 51.75 -30.31 6.75
C SER A 449 50.96 -29.77 5.55
N GLY A 450 50.09 -28.77 5.78
CA GLY A 450 49.24 -28.13 4.77
C GLY A 450 47.90 -28.82 4.54
N ARG A 451 47.48 -29.75 5.41
CA ARG A 451 46.20 -30.47 5.30
C ARG A 451 45.10 -29.67 5.97
N GLU A 452 43.95 -29.58 5.31
CA GLU A 452 42.77 -28.91 5.88
C GLU A 452 42.29 -29.61 7.14
N LEU A 453 41.92 -28.80 8.14
CA LEU A 453 41.32 -29.25 9.38
C LEU A 453 39.80 -29.27 9.25
N LEU A 454 39.21 -30.35 9.74
CA LEU A 454 37.76 -30.53 9.76
C LEU A 454 37.35 -31.52 10.84
N VAL A 455 36.12 -31.38 11.30
CA VAL A 455 35.36 -32.39 12.06
C VAL A 455 34.33 -33.05 11.14
N GLN A 456 33.45 -33.92 11.67
CA GLN A 456 32.47 -34.65 10.85
C GLN A 456 31.45 -33.71 10.16
N GLY A 457 31.14 -32.57 10.77
CA GLY A 457 30.19 -31.57 10.29
C GLY A 457 29.84 -30.59 11.41
N TYR A 458 29.35 -29.40 11.05
CA TYR A 458 28.97 -28.33 11.99
C TYR A 458 30.09 -28.02 13.00
N SER A 459 31.24 -27.61 12.49
CA SER A 459 32.35 -27.14 13.33
C SER A 459 31.90 -25.95 14.15
N ALA A 460 32.29 -25.92 15.43
CA ALA A 460 31.95 -24.87 16.37
C ALA A 460 33.20 -24.51 17.18
N PRO A 461 34.14 -23.75 16.61
CA PRO A 461 35.40 -23.43 17.24
C PRO A 461 35.23 -22.46 18.41
N ALA A 462 36.07 -22.64 19.43
CA ALA A 462 36.39 -21.67 20.46
C ALA A 462 37.91 -21.65 20.63
N LEU A 463 38.50 -20.46 20.56
CA LEU A 463 39.95 -20.27 20.66
C LEU A 463 40.34 -19.88 22.08
N PHE A 464 41.24 -20.65 22.69
CA PHE A 464 41.74 -20.40 24.04
C PHE A 464 43.04 -21.17 24.27
N ASP A 465 43.94 -20.69 25.14
CA ASP A 465 45.11 -21.49 25.57
C ASP A 465 44.68 -22.60 26.53
N VAL A 466 44.27 -23.76 25.99
CA VAL A 466 43.73 -24.87 26.81
C VAL A 466 44.81 -25.76 27.40
N ASN A 467 46.07 -25.63 26.96
CA ASN A 467 47.18 -26.48 27.39
C ASN A 467 48.23 -25.74 28.25
N GLY A 468 48.10 -24.41 28.39
CA GLY A 468 48.91 -23.53 29.22
C GLY A 468 50.28 -23.18 28.65
N ASP A 469 50.48 -23.31 27.33
CA ASP A 469 51.76 -23.04 26.68
C ASP A 469 51.91 -21.61 26.13
N GLY A 470 50.89 -20.77 26.34
CA GLY A 470 50.85 -19.37 25.95
C GLY A 470 50.46 -19.13 24.50
N ARG A 471 50.04 -20.17 23.75
CA ARG A 471 49.49 -20.03 22.39
C ARG A 471 48.00 -20.38 22.38
N LEU A 472 47.26 -19.75 21.48
CA LEU A 472 45.84 -20.08 21.29
C LEU A 472 45.72 -21.48 20.70
N ASP A 473 45.03 -22.37 21.41
CA ASP A 473 44.54 -23.63 20.87
C ASP A 473 43.11 -23.46 20.36
N MET A 474 42.61 -24.45 19.63
CA MET A 474 41.21 -24.52 19.18
C MET A 474 40.53 -25.73 19.79
N VAL A 475 39.43 -25.52 20.51
CA VAL A 475 38.46 -26.57 20.81
C VAL A 475 37.27 -26.44 19.89
N SER A 476 36.75 -27.55 19.37
CA SER A 476 35.60 -27.52 18.46
C SER A 476 34.55 -28.54 18.84
N GLY A 477 33.30 -28.09 18.78
CA GLY A 477 32.15 -28.97 18.71
C GLY A 477 32.07 -29.74 17.40
N CYS A 478 31.16 -30.72 17.36
CA CYS A 478 30.92 -31.57 16.21
C CYS A 478 29.49 -32.13 16.25
N MET A 479 28.94 -32.43 15.08
CA MET A 479 27.63 -33.09 14.95
C MET A 479 27.53 -34.47 15.62
N ASP A 480 28.65 -35.11 15.94
CA ASP A 480 28.69 -36.42 16.59
C ASP A 480 28.56 -36.36 18.13
N GLY A 481 28.36 -35.15 18.67
CA GLY A 481 28.13 -34.94 20.09
C GLY A 481 29.38 -34.91 20.96
N ARG A 482 30.54 -34.68 20.34
CA ARG A 482 31.85 -34.62 21.01
C ARG A 482 32.53 -33.27 20.83
N VAL A 483 33.55 -33.03 21.64
CA VAL A 483 34.42 -31.85 21.52
C VAL A 483 35.84 -32.34 21.22
N TYR A 484 36.41 -31.78 20.16
CA TYR A 484 37.76 -32.08 19.66
C TYR A 484 38.73 -30.96 20.02
N TRP A 485 40.00 -31.31 20.17
CA TRP A 485 41.09 -30.36 20.46
C TRP A 485 42.10 -30.34 19.32
N PHE A 486 42.52 -29.13 18.99
CA PHE A 486 43.60 -28.84 18.06
C PHE A 486 44.59 -27.90 18.74
N SER A 487 45.85 -28.32 18.87
CA SER A 487 46.90 -27.52 19.50
C SER A 487 47.41 -26.45 18.54
N GLY A 488 47.66 -25.24 19.04
CA GLY A 488 48.10 -24.10 18.24
C GLY A 488 49.62 -24.00 18.12
N ASN A 489 50.09 -23.71 16.90
CA ASN A 489 51.51 -23.45 16.65
C ASN A 489 51.89 -21.96 16.82
N GLY A 490 50.91 -21.06 16.93
CA GLY A 490 51.11 -19.61 17.09
C GLY A 490 51.47 -18.88 15.80
N ASP A 491 51.20 -19.50 14.65
CA ASP A 491 51.40 -18.96 13.30
C ASP A 491 50.16 -19.14 12.42
N GLY A 492 48.98 -19.25 13.05
CA GLY A 492 47.71 -19.56 12.39
C GLY A 492 47.51 -21.03 11.99
N THR A 493 48.46 -21.94 12.28
CA THR A 493 48.30 -23.39 12.05
C THR A 493 47.99 -24.17 13.33
N PHE A 494 47.25 -25.28 13.19
CA PHE A 494 46.81 -26.11 14.32
C PHE A 494 47.01 -27.62 14.06
N GLU A 495 47.31 -28.40 15.10
CA GLU A 495 47.51 -29.85 15.01
C GLU A 495 46.39 -30.60 15.73
N TYR A 496 45.83 -31.64 15.11
CA TYR A 496 44.76 -32.44 15.73
C TYR A 496 45.29 -33.34 16.85
N GLU A 497 44.80 -33.11 18.08
CA GLU A 497 45.23 -33.83 19.29
C GLU A 497 44.22 -34.91 19.74
N GLY A 498 43.02 -34.93 19.15
CA GLY A 498 41.98 -35.90 19.48
C GLY A 498 40.79 -35.31 20.22
N LEU A 499 40.24 -36.08 21.15
CA LEU A 499 39.06 -35.68 21.92
C LEU A 499 39.46 -34.85 23.15
N ALA A 500 38.89 -33.65 23.26
CA ALA A 500 38.90 -32.86 24.49
C ALA A 500 37.83 -33.36 25.47
N CYS A 501 36.61 -33.62 24.97
CA CYS A 501 35.50 -34.09 25.78
C CYS A 501 34.60 -35.05 25.00
N ASN A 502 34.17 -36.12 25.65
CA ASN A 502 33.08 -36.96 25.18
C ASN A 502 31.80 -36.59 25.97
N CYS A 503 31.08 -35.58 25.48
CA CYS A 503 29.91 -35.00 26.16
C CYS A 503 28.71 -35.96 26.25
N LEU A 504 28.76 -37.12 25.56
CA LEU A 504 27.66 -38.09 25.44
C LEU A 504 26.34 -37.41 25.03
N MET A 505 26.43 -36.38 24.19
CA MET A 505 25.28 -35.74 23.57
C MET A 505 24.96 -36.50 22.28
N GLU A 506 23.68 -36.74 21.98
CA GLU A 506 23.27 -37.40 20.74
C GLU A 506 23.07 -36.40 19.58
N SER A 507 23.69 -35.22 19.67
CA SER A 507 23.39 -34.07 18.84
C SER A 507 24.59 -33.09 18.78
N GLN A 508 24.54 -32.06 17.93
CA GLN A 508 25.63 -31.07 17.77
C GLN A 508 26.02 -30.43 19.11
N THR A 509 27.32 -30.37 19.40
CA THR A 509 27.91 -29.73 20.60
C THR A 509 28.46 -28.35 20.28
N LEU A 510 28.21 -27.38 21.17
CA LEU A 510 28.54 -25.97 20.97
C LEU A 510 29.40 -25.49 22.15
N PRO A 511 30.74 -25.65 22.10
CA PRO A 511 31.60 -25.40 23.24
C PRO A 511 32.05 -23.94 23.40
N ASP A 512 32.38 -23.60 24.63
CA ASP A 512 33.13 -22.40 25.01
C ASP A 512 34.06 -22.71 26.20
N VAL A 513 35.17 -21.99 26.32
CA VAL A 513 36.18 -22.22 27.37
C VAL A 513 36.57 -20.92 28.05
N GLY A 514 36.68 -20.95 29.38
CA GLY A 514 37.03 -19.79 30.19
C GLY A 514 36.79 -20.05 31.68
N ASP A 515 37.22 -19.13 32.55
CA ASP A 515 37.00 -19.23 33.99
C ASP A 515 35.58 -18.75 34.35
N LEU A 516 34.63 -19.68 34.46
CA LEU A 516 33.22 -19.36 34.66
C LEU A 516 32.89 -19.10 36.14
N ASP A 517 33.48 -19.86 37.07
CA ASP A 517 33.23 -19.68 38.50
C ASP A 517 34.25 -18.80 39.25
N SER A 518 35.16 -18.18 38.50
CA SER A 518 36.18 -17.23 38.98
C SER A 518 37.16 -17.85 39.98
N ASP A 519 37.50 -19.13 39.79
CA ASP A 519 38.43 -19.88 40.63
C ASP A 519 39.87 -19.91 40.09
N GLY A 520 40.09 -19.33 38.90
CA GLY A 520 41.37 -19.27 38.20
C GLY A 520 41.71 -20.52 37.38
N CYS A 521 40.80 -21.49 37.26
CA CYS A 521 40.92 -22.63 36.36
C CYS A 521 40.04 -22.44 35.12
N LEU A 522 40.42 -23.08 34.01
CA LEU A 522 39.59 -23.09 32.81
C LEU A 522 38.45 -24.10 32.94
N ASP A 523 37.23 -23.63 32.72
CA ASP A 523 36.02 -24.43 32.62
C ASP A 523 35.66 -24.64 31.13
N LEU A 524 35.01 -25.77 30.85
CA LEU A 524 34.40 -26.05 29.55
C LEU A 524 32.88 -25.98 29.69
N VAL A 525 32.24 -25.12 28.90
CA VAL A 525 30.78 -25.06 28.79
C VAL A 525 30.40 -25.63 27.43
N VAL A 526 29.42 -26.53 27.38
CA VAL A 526 28.95 -27.13 26.13
C VAL A 526 27.43 -27.03 26.07
N GLY A 527 26.96 -26.25 25.10
CA GLY A 527 25.57 -26.23 24.70
C GLY A 527 25.29 -27.25 23.59
N SER A 528 24.03 -27.38 23.19
CA SER A 528 23.63 -28.26 22.10
C SER A 528 22.47 -27.73 21.28
N ASN A 529 22.37 -28.25 20.07
CA ASN A 529 21.17 -28.05 19.25
C ASN A 529 19.89 -28.68 19.80
N SER A 530 20.01 -29.65 20.70
CA SER A 530 18.86 -30.27 21.36
C SER A 530 18.38 -29.50 22.61
N GLY A 531 19.00 -28.37 22.94
CA GLY A 531 18.60 -27.56 24.11
C GLY A 531 19.26 -28.00 25.43
N ARG A 532 20.34 -28.79 25.36
CA ARG A 532 21.13 -29.18 26.54
C ARG A 532 22.25 -28.17 26.78
N LEU A 533 22.53 -27.87 28.04
CA LEU A 533 23.64 -27.05 28.47
C LEU A 533 24.33 -27.72 29.66
N SER A 534 25.65 -27.87 29.60
CA SER A 534 26.44 -28.53 30.62
C SER A 534 27.78 -27.82 30.83
N VAL A 535 28.32 -27.89 32.05
CA VAL A 535 29.61 -27.31 32.43
C VAL A 535 30.51 -28.40 33.01
N TRP A 536 31.78 -28.38 32.65
CA TRP A 536 32.85 -29.14 33.28
C TRP A 536 33.77 -28.15 33.98
N TYR A 537 33.68 -28.11 35.31
CA TYR A 537 34.50 -27.20 36.10
C TYR A 537 35.94 -27.72 36.16
N GLY A 538 36.87 -26.84 35.82
CA GLY A 538 38.31 -27.08 35.83
C GLY A 538 38.84 -27.35 37.23
N SER A 539 40.07 -27.84 37.28
CA SER A 539 40.77 -28.10 38.55
C SER A 539 42.27 -27.79 38.47
N SER A 540 42.70 -27.20 37.35
CA SER A 540 44.09 -26.90 37.03
C SER A 540 44.17 -25.50 36.44
N PRO A 541 45.02 -24.61 36.99
CA PRO A 541 45.29 -23.31 36.39
C PRO A 541 46.16 -23.42 35.12
N ASP A 542 46.87 -24.54 34.95
CA ASP A 542 47.84 -24.71 33.87
C ASP A 542 47.25 -25.35 32.59
N ARG A 543 45.99 -25.83 32.60
CA ARG A 543 45.34 -26.48 31.45
C ARG A 543 43.86 -26.75 31.72
N LEU A 544 43.08 -26.91 30.66
CA LEU A 544 41.71 -27.41 30.72
C LEU A 544 41.69 -28.85 31.26
N THR A 545 40.81 -29.12 32.24
CA THR A 545 40.56 -30.46 32.75
C THR A 545 39.07 -30.79 32.70
N VAL A 546 38.71 -31.90 32.05
CA VAL A 546 37.33 -32.30 31.81
C VAL A 546 37.01 -33.57 32.62
N ASN A 547 36.57 -33.40 33.87
CA ASN A 547 36.40 -34.51 34.82
C ASN A 547 34.93 -34.88 35.05
N GLU A 548 34.13 -33.95 35.57
CA GLU A 548 32.74 -34.18 35.99
C GLU A 548 31.81 -33.23 35.24
N GLU A 549 30.78 -33.79 34.61
CA GLU A 549 29.73 -33.00 33.96
C GLU A 549 28.74 -32.46 35.00
N THR A 550 28.48 -31.16 34.94
CA THR A 550 27.43 -30.48 35.70
C THR A 550 26.37 -29.95 34.73
N PRO A 551 25.19 -30.59 34.62
CA PRO A 551 24.10 -30.07 33.80
C PRO A 551 23.61 -28.72 34.32
N VAL A 552 23.34 -27.79 33.40
CA VAL A 552 22.74 -26.49 33.70
C VAL A 552 21.28 -26.53 33.29
N THR A 553 20.40 -26.28 34.26
CA THR A 553 18.96 -26.13 33.98
C THR A 553 18.71 -24.77 33.37
N VAL A 554 18.16 -24.74 32.16
CA VAL A 554 17.73 -23.53 31.48
C VAL A 554 16.21 -23.44 31.41
N PRO A 555 15.62 -22.24 31.32
CA PRO A 555 14.19 -22.10 31.05
C PRO A 555 13.80 -22.74 29.71
N GLU A 556 12.65 -23.39 29.67
CA GLU A 556 12.08 -23.97 28.44
C GLU A 556 11.95 -22.93 27.32
N ALA A 557 11.72 -21.66 27.67
CA ALA A 557 11.61 -20.55 26.73
C ALA A 557 12.89 -20.28 25.92
N LEU A 558 14.07 -20.75 26.35
CA LEU A 558 15.30 -20.64 25.55
C LEU A 558 15.34 -21.65 24.41
N GLY A 559 14.53 -22.72 24.49
CA GLY A 559 14.34 -23.69 23.44
C GLY A 559 15.59 -24.50 23.08
N SER A 560 15.72 -24.81 21.79
CA SER A 560 16.84 -25.50 21.18
C SER A 560 17.97 -24.54 20.78
N TRP A 561 19.10 -25.10 20.36
CA TRP A 561 20.23 -24.34 19.81
C TRP A 561 20.86 -23.36 20.79
N LEU A 562 21.26 -23.87 21.95
CA LEU A 562 21.87 -23.07 23.01
C LEU A 562 23.37 -22.94 22.74
N SER A 563 23.82 -21.78 22.25
CA SER A 563 25.23 -21.51 21.99
C SER A 563 25.82 -20.64 23.11
N PRO A 564 26.53 -21.21 24.10
CA PRO A 564 27.04 -20.46 25.24
C PRO A 564 28.29 -19.64 24.91
N ARG A 565 28.44 -18.51 25.60
CA ARG A 565 29.69 -17.76 25.77
C ARG A 565 29.87 -17.31 27.21
N ILE A 566 31.06 -17.48 27.74
CA ILE A 566 31.45 -17.02 29.08
C ILE A 566 31.81 -15.53 28.99
N ALA A 567 31.08 -14.70 29.72
CA ALA A 567 31.33 -13.25 29.75
C ALA A 567 30.76 -12.62 31.03
N ASP A 568 31.28 -11.46 31.42
CA ASP A 568 30.66 -10.60 32.44
C ASP A 568 29.47 -9.86 31.81
N LEU A 569 28.25 -10.29 32.16
CA LEU A 569 27.01 -9.82 31.52
C LEU A 569 26.33 -8.68 32.27
N ASP A 570 26.76 -8.39 33.48
CA ASP A 570 26.13 -7.41 34.39
C ASP A 570 27.13 -6.42 34.99
N GLY A 571 28.40 -6.47 34.55
CA GLY A 571 29.46 -5.60 35.02
C GLY A 571 29.87 -5.87 36.47
N SER A 572 29.51 -7.04 37.02
CA SER A 572 29.81 -7.39 38.41
C SER A 572 31.24 -7.88 38.61
N GLY A 573 31.99 -8.11 37.53
CA GLY A 573 33.28 -8.79 37.52
C GLY A 573 33.17 -10.30 37.68
N LYS A 574 31.97 -10.88 37.62
CA LYS A 574 31.74 -12.32 37.64
C LYS A 574 31.16 -12.78 36.32
N ASN A 575 31.73 -13.85 35.79
CA ASN A 575 31.28 -14.39 34.51
C ASN A 575 29.94 -15.10 34.66
N GLY A 576 29.03 -14.82 33.72
CA GLY A 576 27.83 -15.59 33.44
C GLY A 576 27.92 -16.29 32.09
N LEU A 577 26.78 -16.68 31.53
CA LEU A 577 26.68 -17.27 30.20
C LEU A 577 25.74 -16.46 29.31
N ALA A 578 26.28 -15.88 28.24
CA ALA A 578 25.48 -15.39 27.12
C ALA A 578 25.09 -16.59 26.26
N ILE A 579 23.80 -16.80 26.04
CA ILE A 579 23.30 -17.95 25.29
C ILE A 579 22.65 -17.46 24.00
N GLY A 580 23.31 -17.72 22.87
CA GLY A 580 22.68 -17.61 21.56
C GLY A 580 21.55 -18.62 21.43
N THR A 581 20.44 -18.23 20.81
CA THR A 581 19.23 -19.05 20.67
C THR A 581 18.84 -19.31 19.22
N ARG A 582 17.98 -20.30 18.99
CA ARG A 582 17.35 -20.56 17.67
C ARG A 582 16.70 -19.32 17.05
N ASP A 583 16.04 -18.51 17.88
CA ASP A 583 15.23 -17.39 17.42
C ASP A 583 16.07 -16.16 17.07
N GLY A 584 17.40 -16.26 17.19
CA GLY A 584 18.32 -15.17 16.86
C GLY A 584 18.57 -14.19 17.99
N TYR A 585 18.24 -14.57 19.23
CA TYR A 585 18.46 -13.73 20.42
C TYR A 585 19.68 -14.18 21.22
N VAL A 586 20.16 -13.30 22.10
CA VAL A 586 21.21 -13.59 23.08
C VAL A 586 20.63 -13.47 24.50
N ALA A 587 20.38 -14.60 25.15
CA ALA A 587 19.88 -14.65 26.52
C ALA A 587 21.01 -14.45 27.54
N ARG A 588 20.70 -13.87 28.70
CA ARG A 588 21.65 -13.62 29.79
C ARG A 588 21.39 -14.59 30.94
N LEU A 589 22.35 -15.45 31.24
CA LEU A 589 22.35 -16.31 32.42
C LEU A 589 23.39 -15.81 33.41
N VAL A 590 22.96 -15.08 34.44
CA VAL A 590 23.86 -14.47 35.44
C VAL A 590 24.06 -15.40 36.65
N PRO A 591 25.19 -15.30 37.38
CA PRO A 591 25.42 -16.10 38.58
C PRO A 591 24.38 -15.85 39.68
N GLY A 592 23.63 -16.89 40.06
CA GLY A 592 22.64 -16.88 41.16
C GLY A 592 23.14 -17.52 42.47
N GLY A 593 24.38 -18.01 42.47
CA GLY A 593 24.99 -18.78 43.55
C GLY A 593 26.14 -19.63 43.03
N SER A 594 26.75 -20.45 43.89
CA SER A 594 27.81 -21.36 43.44
C SER A 594 27.23 -22.36 42.44
N ARG A 595 27.71 -22.32 41.19
CA ARG A 595 27.32 -23.21 40.09
C ARG A 595 25.82 -23.18 39.75
N VAL A 596 25.15 -22.06 40.04
CA VAL A 596 23.73 -21.84 39.73
C VAL A 596 23.61 -20.57 38.89
N PHE A 597 22.87 -20.67 37.79
CA PHE A 597 22.59 -19.54 36.90
C PHE A 597 21.12 -19.13 36.98
N VAL A 598 20.86 -17.83 36.83
CA VAL A 598 19.53 -17.24 36.79
C VAL A 598 19.36 -16.56 35.43
N HIS A 599 18.23 -16.81 34.78
CA HIS A 599 17.89 -16.12 33.54
C HIS A 599 17.47 -14.67 33.82
N ASP A 600 18.26 -13.73 33.32
CA ASP A 600 18.11 -12.28 33.49
C ASP A 600 17.79 -11.60 32.15
N GLY A 601 16.81 -12.16 31.45
CA GLY A 601 16.34 -11.64 30.16
C GLY A 601 17.34 -11.84 29.02
N TYR A 602 17.28 -10.93 28.05
CA TYR A 602 18.10 -10.94 26.83
C TYR A 602 18.93 -9.67 26.75
N ILE A 603 19.95 -9.65 25.89
CA ILE A 603 20.55 -8.39 25.44
C ILE A 603 19.48 -7.59 24.70
N THR A 604 19.27 -6.33 25.09
CA THR A 604 18.25 -5.45 24.50
C THR A 604 18.86 -4.24 23.82
N LEU A 605 18.13 -3.68 22.86
CA LEU A 605 18.47 -2.51 22.07
C LEU A 605 17.48 -1.36 22.34
N ASP A 606 17.75 -0.21 21.73
CA ASP A 606 16.97 1.02 21.84
C ASP A 606 15.77 1.10 20.86
N GLU A 607 15.63 0.12 19.98
CA GLU A 607 14.52 -0.01 19.02
C GLU A 607 13.93 -1.44 19.04
N ARG A 608 12.62 -1.55 18.79
CA ARG A 608 11.98 -2.87 18.67
C ARG A 608 12.37 -3.54 17.36
N ASN A 609 12.72 -4.82 17.44
CA ASN A 609 12.85 -5.65 16.24
C ASN A 609 11.47 -5.97 15.62
N TYR A 610 11.49 -6.55 14.43
CA TYR A 610 10.26 -6.91 13.69
C TYR A 610 9.41 -8.01 14.36
N LYS A 611 9.87 -8.65 15.45
CA LYS A 611 9.08 -9.57 16.29
C LYS A 611 8.41 -8.83 17.47
N GLY A 612 8.63 -7.53 17.64
CA GLY A 612 7.87 -6.66 18.55
C GLY A 612 8.41 -6.55 19.97
N ASN A 613 9.68 -6.90 20.17
CA ASN A 613 10.39 -6.77 21.44
C ASN A 613 11.73 -6.05 21.23
N TYR A 614 12.37 -5.65 22.32
CA TYR A 614 13.65 -4.93 22.29
C TYR A 614 14.86 -5.85 22.27
N ASN A 615 14.70 -7.17 22.17
CA ASN A 615 15.85 -8.08 22.21
C ASN A 615 16.70 -7.86 20.94
N ALA A 616 18.02 -7.83 21.10
CA ALA A 616 18.94 -7.86 19.97
C ALA A 616 18.65 -9.10 19.14
N LYS A 617 18.34 -8.89 17.85
CA LYS A 617 17.84 -9.94 16.98
C LYS A 617 18.67 -10.05 15.72
N PHE A 618 19.36 -11.17 15.60
CA PHE A 618 20.12 -11.57 14.43
C PHE A 618 19.33 -12.60 13.61
N GLY A 619 19.99 -13.23 12.64
CA GLY A 619 19.47 -14.42 11.96
C GLY A 619 19.16 -15.57 12.93
N ASN A 620 18.50 -16.61 12.44
CA ASN A 620 18.21 -17.79 13.25
C ASN A 620 19.53 -18.44 13.74
N ASN A 621 19.45 -19.28 14.76
CA ASN A 621 20.60 -20.05 15.22
C ASN A 621 21.79 -19.16 15.65
N CYS A 622 21.55 -18.15 16.50
CA CYS A 622 22.57 -17.17 16.87
C CYS A 622 23.71 -17.80 17.68
N VAL A 623 24.94 -17.33 17.40
CA VAL A 623 26.19 -17.68 18.07
C VAL A 623 26.88 -16.38 18.47
N PRO A 624 26.72 -15.91 19.73
CA PRO A 624 27.40 -14.71 20.17
C PRO A 624 28.92 -14.94 20.31
N ALA A 625 29.68 -13.87 20.26
CA ALA A 625 31.07 -13.73 20.66
C ALA A 625 31.32 -12.28 21.09
N PHE A 626 32.28 -12.05 21.98
CA PHE A 626 32.57 -10.72 22.52
C PHE A 626 34.04 -10.39 22.33
N ALA A 627 34.31 -9.20 21.80
CA ALA A 627 35.66 -8.67 21.60
C ALA A 627 35.59 -7.15 21.44
N ASP A 628 36.70 -6.46 21.62
CA ASP A 628 36.85 -5.05 21.21
C ASP A 628 37.25 -5.04 19.73
N LEU A 629 36.26 -4.95 18.83
CA LEU A 629 36.44 -5.11 17.39
C LEU A 629 37.01 -3.84 16.75
N ASN A 630 36.74 -2.67 17.33
CA ASN A 630 37.17 -1.38 16.80
C ASN A 630 38.35 -0.75 17.58
N GLY A 631 38.80 -1.38 18.67
CA GLY A 631 39.94 -0.94 19.48
C GLY A 631 39.64 0.25 20.40
N ASP A 632 38.37 0.53 20.69
CA ASP A 632 37.96 1.67 21.53
C ASP A 632 37.94 1.34 23.03
N GLY A 633 38.21 0.10 23.40
CA GLY A 633 38.26 -0.40 24.77
C GLY A 633 36.90 -0.88 25.31
N LYS A 634 35.83 -0.83 24.52
CA LYS A 634 34.51 -1.36 24.89
C LYS A 634 34.31 -2.75 24.31
N THR A 635 33.46 -3.52 24.98
CA THR A 635 33.12 -4.86 24.54
C THR A 635 32.03 -4.78 23.47
N ASP A 636 32.36 -5.18 22.23
CA ASP A 636 31.41 -5.35 21.14
C ASP A 636 30.82 -6.76 21.13
N LEU A 637 29.66 -6.91 20.49
CA LEU A 637 28.99 -8.19 20.29
C LEU A 637 29.06 -8.60 18.82
N LEU A 638 29.74 -9.69 18.53
CA LEU A 638 29.73 -10.38 17.24
C LEU A 638 28.74 -11.54 17.29
N ALA A 639 27.98 -11.77 16.23
CA ALA A 639 26.98 -12.83 16.14
C ALA A 639 27.09 -13.56 14.80
N GLY A 640 27.41 -14.85 14.87
CA GLY A 640 27.22 -15.76 13.75
C GLY A 640 25.78 -16.26 13.73
N CYS A 641 25.18 -16.37 12.54
CA CYS A 641 23.79 -16.79 12.44
C CYS A 641 23.47 -17.42 11.08
N LEU A 642 22.21 -17.81 10.89
CA LEU A 642 21.60 -18.13 9.61
C LEU A 642 20.60 -17.04 9.25
N GLU A 643 21.02 -16.14 8.39
CA GLU A 643 20.28 -14.97 7.98
C GLU A 643 19.47 -15.23 6.71
N TYR A 644 18.38 -14.49 6.52
CA TYR A 644 17.58 -14.54 5.31
C TYR A 644 17.97 -13.39 4.39
N GLY A 645 18.11 -13.69 3.10
CA GLY A 645 18.22 -12.73 2.02
C GLY A 645 19.52 -11.95 1.92
N MET A 646 20.29 -11.79 3.00
CA MET A 646 21.54 -11.00 3.03
C MET A 646 21.30 -9.58 2.45
N ALA A 647 20.65 -8.72 3.23
CA ALA A 647 20.23 -7.41 2.72
C ALA A 647 21.42 -6.43 2.56
N TYR A 648 21.41 -5.65 1.49
CA TYR A 648 22.40 -4.62 1.18
C TYR A 648 21.70 -3.28 0.93
N PRO A 649 22.10 -2.20 1.63
CA PRO A 649 21.80 -0.85 1.17
C PRO A 649 22.35 -0.63 -0.24
N ILE A 650 21.52 -0.18 -1.18
CA ILE A 650 21.89 -0.02 -2.60
C ILE A 650 23.02 1.01 -2.81
N ASP A 651 23.21 1.93 -1.86
CA ASP A 651 24.28 2.94 -1.85
C ASP A 651 25.53 2.51 -1.07
N SER A 652 25.54 1.28 -0.54
CA SER A 652 26.72 0.67 0.04
C SER A 652 27.79 0.44 -1.02
N GLU A 653 29.06 0.69 -0.67
CA GLU A 653 30.20 0.32 -1.54
C GLU A 653 30.34 -1.21 -1.74
N TYR A 654 29.67 -1.99 -0.90
CA TYR A 654 29.67 -3.46 -0.92
C TYR A 654 28.46 -4.05 -1.65
N PHE A 655 27.58 -3.21 -2.22
CA PHE A 655 26.42 -3.69 -2.97
C PHE A 655 26.85 -4.46 -4.23
N PRO A 656 26.49 -5.75 -4.38
CA PRO A 656 27.10 -6.63 -5.39
C PRO A 656 26.77 -6.26 -6.85
N CYS A 657 25.65 -5.56 -7.08
CA CYS A 657 25.16 -5.26 -8.43
C CYS A 657 24.98 -3.76 -8.72
N ALA A 658 25.78 -2.90 -8.07
CA ALA A 658 25.73 -1.44 -8.24
C ALA A 658 25.79 -0.98 -9.71
N ASP A 659 26.66 -1.60 -10.53
CA ASP A 659 26.79 -1.28 -11.96
C ASP A 659 25.53 -1.64 -12.77
N ALA A 660 24.85 -2.73 -12.42
CA ALA A 660 23.62 -3.16 -13.09
C ALA A 660 22.44 -2.26 -12.68
N LEU A 661 22.33 -1.94 -11.39
CA LEU A 661 21.36 -0.98 -10.88
C LEU A 661 21.53 0.41 -11.52
N ALA A 662 22.77 0.91 -11.62
CA ALA A 662 23.04 2.18 -12.28
C ALA A 662 22.58 2.17 -13.75
N GLN A 663 22.81 1.09 -14.49
CA GLN A 663 22.35 0.95 -15.87
C GLN A 663 20.82 0.92 -15.98
N GLU A 664 20.14 0.26 -15.05
CA GLU A 664 18.68 0.26 -15.01
C GLU A 664 18.12 1.65 -14.68
N ILE A 665 18.71 2.37 -13.72
CA ILE A 665 18.32 3.75 -13.39
C ILE A 665 18.56 4.68 -14.58
N ASP A 666 19.72 4.60 -15.23
CA ASP A 666 20.03 5.36 -16.44
C ASP A 666 18.99 5.07 -17.53
N TYR A 667 18.62 3.81 -17.74
CA TYR A 667 17.55 3.43 -18.66
C TYR A 667 16.21 4.09 -18.29
N ILE A 668 15.80 4.03 -17.02
CA ILE A 668 14.55 4.62 -16.54
C ILE A 668 14.55 6.14 -16.81
N LEU A 669 15.61 6.84 -16.40
CA LEU A 669 15.72 8.29 -16.52
C LEU A 669 15.83 8.76 -17.98
N ASP A 670 16.63 8.07 -18.81
CA ASP A 670 16.80 8.40 -20.24
C ASP A 670 15.50 8.23 -21.03
N ASN A 671 14.62 7.32 -20.60
CA ASN A 671 13.31 7.12 -21.21
C ASN A 671 12.21 8.03 -20.62
N GLY A 672 12.53 8.84 -19.60
CA GLY A 672 11.57 9.69 -18.89
C GLY A 672 10.53 8.89 -18.11
N PHE A 673 10.90 7.70 -17.63
CA PHE A 673 10.07 6.88 -16.75
C PHE A 673 10.20 7.35 -15.31
N TYR A 674 9.18 7.08 -14.51
CA TYR A 674 9.14 7.47 -13.11
C TYR A 674 9.89 6.46 -12.23
N LEU A 675 10.61 6.97 -11.24
CA LEU A 675 11.19 6.18 -10.15
C LEU A 675 10.86 6.84 -8.81
N GLY A 676 10.18 6.07 -7.95
CA GLY A 676 9.83 6.45 -6.59
C GLY A 676 10.42 5.50 -5.56
N LEU A 677 9.88 5.57 -4.35
CA LEU A 677 10.42 4.92 -3.16
C LEU A 677 9.60 3.66 -2.80
N HIS A 678 10.28 2.55 -2.55
CA HIS A 678 9.65 1.34 -2.01
C HIS A 678 9.93 1.27 -0.50
N PHE A 679 9.05 1.84 0.31
CA PHE A 679 9.36 2.20 1.70
C PHE A 679 9.43 0.98 2.61
N TYR A 680 10.62 0.76 3.19
CA TYR A 680 10.88 -0.34 4.09
C TYR A 680 10.51 0.01 5.54
N THR A 681 9.36 -0.46 6.02
CA THR A 681 8.99 -0.37 7.44
C THR A 681 8.48 -1.71 7.97
N ASN A 682 8.28 -1.82 9.27
CA ASN A 682 7.69 -3.00 9.88
C ASN A 682 6.66 -2.61 10.95
N ARG A 683 5.87 -3.61 11.39
CA ARG A 683 4.77 -3.44 12.34
C ARG A 683 5.15 -2.75 13.66
N PHE A 684 6.41 -2.79 14.05
CA PHE A 684 6.87 -2.27 15.34
C PHE A 684 7.83 -1.09 15.20
N ALA A 685 8.05 -0.60 13.97
CA ALA A 685 8.93 0.52 13.70
C ALA A 685 8.43 1.78 14.40
N SER A 686 9.31 2.40 15.17
CA SER A 686 9.08 3.70 15.78
C SER A 686 9.10 4.82 14.72
N PRO A 687 8.50 5.99 15.00
CA PRO A 687 8.63 7.15 14.12
C PRO A 687 10.09 7.54 13.85
N GLN A 688 10.99 7.32 14.83
CA GLN A 688 12.41 7.63 14.67
C GLN A 688 13.08 6.69 13.66
N ARG A 689 12.77 5.38 13.72
CA ARG A 689 13.27 4.39 12.75
C ARG A 689 12.79 4.73 11.34
N GLU A 690 11.50 5.00 11.17
CA GLU A 690 10.93 5.36 9.88
C GLU A 690 11.55 6.63 9.29
N LYS A 691 11.78 7.63 10.14
CA LYS A 691 12.48 8.85 9.73
C LYS A 691 13.90 8.56 9.20
N GLN A 692 14.68 7.75 9.93
CA GLN A 692 16.04 7.40 9.52
C GLN A 692 16.06 6.58 8.23
N GLU A 693 15.16 5.60 8.09
CA GLU A 693 15.01 4.83 6.85
C GLU A 693 14.74 5.76 5.67
N LEU A 694 13.79 6.68 5.79
CA LEU A 694 13.46 7.62 4.71
C LEU A 694 14.64 8.55 4.39
N GLU A 695 15.35 9.06 5.40
CA GLU A 695 16.56 9.87 5.20
C GLU A 695 17.64 9.10 4.41
N TYR A 696 17.92 7.85 4.77
CA TYR A 696 18.87 7.02 4.05
C TYR A 696 18.39 6.64 2.65
N HIS A 697 17.11 6.37 2.48
CA HIS A 697 16.56 5.97 1.19
C HIS A 697 16.62 7.13 0.19
N MET A 698 16.28 8.34 0.62
CA MET A 698 16.45 9.55 -0.19
C MET A 698 17.92 9.76 -0.60
N ALA A 699 18.86 9.58 0.35
CA ALA A 699 20.28 9.68 0.06
C ALA A 699 20.75 8.62 -0.96
N ALA A 700 20.24 7.39 -0.84
CA ALA A 700 20.56 6.30 -1.75
C ALA A 700 20.05 6.56 -3.19
N LEU A 701 18.82 7.06 -3.35
CA LEU A 701 18.31 7.47 -4.66
C LEU A 701 19.13 8.63 -5.25
N GLN A 702 19.49 9.62 -4.43
CA GLN A 702 20.33 10.75 -4.85
C GLN A 702 21.75 10.30 -5.25
N HIS A 703 22.30 9.26 -4.63
CA HIS A 703 23.59 8.67 -5.00
C HIS A 703 23.60 8.23 -6.47
N TYR A 704 22.48 7.68 -6.96
CA TYR A 704 22.30 7.27 -8.36
C TYR A 704 21.74 8.40 -9.26
N GLY A 705 21.66 9.63 -8.78
CA GLY A 705 21.21 10.78 -9.58
C GLY A 705 19.69 10.88 -9.78
N VAL A 706 18.90 10.14 -9.01
CA VAL A 706 17.43 10.17 -9.07
C VAL A 706 16.90 11.47 -8.45
N PRO A 707 16.05 12.24 -9.15
CA PRO A 707 15.37 13.40 -8.57
C PRO A 707 14.43 12.99 -7.42
N THR A 708 14.45 13.74 -6.31
CA THR A 708 13.71 13.41 -5.07
C THR A 708 12.81 14.55 -4.57
N ASP A 709 12.65 15.61 -5.37
CA ASP A 709 11.82 16.78 -5.07
C ASP A 709 10.32 16.58 -5.40
N PHE A 710 10.00 15.60 -6.24
CA PHE A 710 8.62 15.28 -6.64
C PHE A 710 8.42 13.77 -6.78
N ILE A 711 8.31 13.09 -5.64
CA ILE A 711 8.17 11.64 -5.58
C ILE A 711 7.12 11.23 -4.55
N GLY A 712 6.60 10.03 -4.73
CA GLY A 712 5.79 9.30 -3.77
C GLY A 712 6.36 7.92 -3.48
N THR A 713 5.56 7.09 -2.84
CA THR A 713 5.99 5.81 -2.29
C THR A 713 4.92 4.74 -2.34
N ASN A 714 5.31 3.49 -2.24
CA ASN A 714 4.47 2.40 -1.74
C ASN A 714 5.16 1.74 -0.53
N GLN A 715 4.55 0.72 0.05
CA GLN A 715 5.07 0.03 1.24
C GLN A 715 5.64 -1.35 0.90
N HIS A 716 6.84 -1.62 1.41
CA HIS A 716 7.46 -2.93 1.30
C HIS A 716 6.66 -3.99 2.03
N THR A 717 6.33 -5.08 1.32
CA THR A 717 5.40 -6.14 1.77
C THR A 717 4.07 -5.60 2.31
N TRP A 718 3.69 -4.40 1.86
CA TRP A 718 2.49 -3.65 2.23
C TRP A 718 2.45 -3.18 3.70
N TYR A 719 3.51 -3.36 4.49
CA TYR A 719 3.45 -3.03 5.91
C TYR A 719 3.41 -1.53 6.18
N THR A 720 2.60 -1.17 7.16
CA THR A 720 2.70 0.08 7.90
C THR A 720 2.96 -0.24 9.37
N SER A 721 3.48 0.72 10.13
CA SER A 721 3.68 0.56 11.56
C SER A 721 2.34 0.28 12.24
N GLY A 722 2.32 -0.74 13.09
CA GLY A 722 1.16 -1.12 13.88
C GLY A 722 0.94 -0.22 15.11
N LEU A 723 1.79 0.79 15.32
CA LEU A 723 1.71 1.70 16.47
C LEU A 723 0.64 2.78 16.29
N SER A 724 0.29 3.12 15.05
CA SER A 724 -0.79 4.05 14.71
C SER A 724 -1.26 3.81 13.27
N GLN A 725 -2.53 4.14 12.98
CA GLN A 725 -3.11 4.02 11.63
C GLN A 725 -2.46 4.98 10.61
N THR A 726 -1.90 6.09 11.08
CA THR A 726 -1.40 7.19 10.24
C THR A 726 0.11 7.34 10.26
N GLN A 727 0.82 6.69 11.20
CA GLN A 727 2.25 6.95 11.45
C GLN A 727 3.09 6.87 10.19
N SER A 728 3.12 5.72 9.49
CA SER A 728 3.98 5.54 8.32
C SER A 728 3.62 6.48 7.17
N LEU A 729 2.34 6.82 7.03
CA LEU A 729 1.85 7.74 6.00
C LEU A 729 2.31 9.18 6.28
N LEU A 730 2.27 9.58 7.56
CA LEU A 730 2.72 10.90 8.00
C LEU A 730 4.25 10.98 8.07
N SER A 731 4.95 9.89 8.40
CA SER A 731 6.41 9.80 8.29
C SER A 731 6.86 10.04 6.84
N ALA A 732 6.16 9.43 5.87
CA ALA A 732 6.41 9.66 4.45
C ALA A 732 6.17 11.13 4.06
N TRP A 733 5.03 11.70 4.45
CA TRP A 733 4.73 13.11 4.21
C TRP A 733 5.77 14.07 4.81
N ASP A 734 6.16 13.84 6.07
CA ASP A 734 7.13 14.66 6.78
C ASP A 734 8.55 14.54 6.17
N ALA A 735 8.82 13.47 5.42
CA ALA A 735 10.03 13.29 4.61
C ALA A 735 9.93 13.91 3.19
N GLY A 736 8.80 14.52 2.83
CA GLY A 736 8.59 15.19 1.54
C GLY A 736 7.94 14.32 0.46
N LEU A 737 7.51 13.09 0.79
CA LEU A 737 6.79 12.23 -0.14
C LEU A 737 5.33 12.70 -0.30
N LEU A 738 4.88 12.80 -1.55
CA LEU A 738 3.64 13.51 -1.87
C LEU A 738 2.42 12.60 -2.02
N TRP A 739 2.63 11.31 -2.29
CA TRP A 739 1.57 10.31 -2.38
C TRP A 739 2.01 8.94 -1.87
N ASN A 740 1.03 8.10 -1.52
CA ASN A 740 1.21 6.68 -1.28
C ASN A 740 0.30 5.85 -2.19
N SER A 741 0.90 4.98 -3.01
CA SER A 741 0.18 4.20 -4.03
C SER A 741 -0.17 2.76 -3.62
N GLY A 742 0.30 2.30 -2.46
CA GLY A 742 0.24 0.88 -2.12
C GLY A 742 0.56 0.58 -0.66
N PHE A 743 -0.45 0.21 0.13
CA PHE A 743 -0.28 -0.15 1.55
C PHE A 743 -1.40 -1.07 2.07
N SER A 744 -1.08 -1.82 3.13
CA SER A 744 -2.07 -2.44 4.00
C SER A 744 -2.26 -1.61 5.27
N PRO A 745 -3.51 -1.43 5.74
CA PRO A 745 -3.80 -0.74 6.99
C PRO A 745 -3.03 -1.32 8.20
N ALA A 746 -2.70 -0.46 9.15
CA ALA A 746 -1.96 -0.84 10.34
C ALA A 746 -2.66 -2.00 11.08
N ASN A 747 -1.86 -3.01 11.44
CA ASN A 747 -2.29 -4.25 12.10
C ASN A 747 -3.22 -5.17 11.30
N ASN A 748 -3.47 -4.93 10.01
CA ASN A 748 -4.33 -5.79 9.19
C ASN A 748 -3.52 -6.60 8.15
N LYS A 749 -3.22 -7.85 8.47
CA LYS A 749 -2.43 -8.75 7.61
C LYS A 749 -3.23 -9.45 6.50
N HIS A 750 -4.53 -9.23 6.43
CA HIS A 750 -5.42 -9.95 5.51
C HIS A 750 -5.93 -9.09 4.35
N THR A 751 -5.40 -7.88 4.21
CA THR A 751 -5.86 -6.87 3.25
C THR A 751 -4.71 -6.44 2.33
N ALA A 752 -3.94 -7.43 1.87
CA ALA A 752 -2.94 -7.20 0.82
C ALA A 752 -3.64 -6.51 -0.36
N PRO A 753 -3.22 -5.29 -0.73
CA PRO A 753 -4.04 -4.36 -1.50
C PRO A 753 -4.39 -4.89 -2.88
N GLN A 754 -3.48 -5.63 -3.50
CA GLN A 754 -3.62 -6.18 -4.84
C GLN A 754 -4.61 -7.36 -4.95
N ILE A 755 -4.99 -8.02 -3.85
CA ILE A 755 -5.89 -9.20 -3.86
C ILE A 755 -7.15 -9.06 -3.02
N SER A 756 -7.30 -7.97 -2.27
CA SER A 756 -8.32 -7.86 -1.24
C SER A 756 -9.59 -7.17 -1.77
N PRO A 757 -10.80 -7.75 -1.56
CA PRO A 757 -12.07 -7.09 -1.88
C PRO A 757 -12.26 -5.73 -1.21
N GLN A 758 -11.59 -5.48 -0.07
CA GLN A 758 -11.56 -4.19 0.61
C GLN A 758 -10.81 -3.09 -0.17
N ASN A 759 -10.21 -3.39 -1.31
CA ASN A 759 -9.49 -2.43 -2.16
C ASN A 759 -10.01 -2.35 -3.61
N VAL A 760 -11.11 -3.04 -3.93
CA VAL A 760 -11.70 -3.01 -5.28
C VAL A 760 -12.23 -1.62 -5.65
N ILE A 761 -12.86 -0.92 -4.70
CA ILE A 761 -13.34 0.45 -4.89
C ILE A 761 -12.45 1.35 -4.03
N ALA A 762 -11.34 1.82 -4.57
CA ALA A 762 -10.37 2.66 -3.85
C ALA A 762 -10.32 4.05 -4.48
N LEU A 763 -11.21 4.94 -4.02
CA LEU A 763 -11.17 6.37 -4.38
C LEU A 763 -9.92 7.01 -3.77
N PRO A 764 -9.26 7.91 -4.52
CA PRO A 764 -8.16 8.67 -3.99
C PRO A 764 -8.66 9.62 -2.90
N PHE A 765 -7.88 9.88 -1.87
CA PHE A 765 -8.17 10.93 -0.89
C PHE A 765 -6.88 11.50 -0.32
N PHE A 766 -6.88 12.79 0.00
CA PHE A 766 -5.85 13.36 0.84
C PHE A 766 -6.08 12.95 2.28
N LEU A 767 -5.01 12.48 2.93
CA LEU A 767 -4.99 12.36 4.39
C LEU A 767 -5.13 13.77 5.00
N ILE A 768 -5.95 13.88 6.04
CA ILE A 768 -6.20 15.15 6.75
C ILE A 768 -5.48 15.14 8.10
N ARG A 769 -4.60 16.12 8.32
CA ARG A 769 -3.95 16.40 9.62
C ARG A 769 -4.19 17.86 9.98
N ASP A 770 -4.70 18.11 11.19
CA ASP A 770 -4.99 19.46 11.70
C ASP A 770 -5.87 20.31 10.76
N GLY A 771 -6.79 19.66 10.03
CA GLY A 771 -7.69 20.31 9.07
C GLY A 771 -7.07 20.64 7.70
N ALA A 772 -5.80 20.30 7.47
CA ALA A 772 -5.11 20.49 6.20
C ALA A 772 -4.89 19.17 5.45
N ARG A 773 -4.88 19.24 4.11
CA ARG A 773 -4.49 18.14 3.22
C ARG A 773 -2.99 17.90 3.33
N THR A 774 -2.58 16.64 3.47
CA THR A 774 -1.18 16.21 3.46
C THR A 774 -0.90 15.33 2.24
N ILE A 775 -0.58 14.05 2.46
CA ILE A 775 -0.24 13.06 1.44
C ILE A 775 -1.50 12.57 0.70
N LEU A 776 -1.39 12.40 -0.62
CA LEU A 776 -2.44 11.79 -1.44
C LEU A 776 -2.39 10.27 -1.33
N MET A 777 -3.50 9.66 -0.94
CA MET A 777 -3.65 8.21 -0.82
C MET A 777 -4.36 7.66 -2.06
N GLN A 778 -3.77 6.67 -2.72
CA GLN A 778 -4.39 5.95 -3.83
C GLN A 778 -3.88 4.50 -3.87
N ASN A 779 -4.58 3.56 -3.21
CA ASN A 779 -4.10 2.19 -3.12
C ASN A 779 -4.04 1.48 -4.48
N CYS A 780 -3.22 0.43 -4.58
CA CYS A 780 -3.05 -0.31 -5.81
C CYS A 780 -4.31 -1.11 -6.17
N ALA A 781 -4.52 -1.28 -7.46
CA ALA A 781 -5.69 -1.92 -8.03
C ALA A 781 -5.58 -3.44 -7.95
N THR A 782 -6.73 -4.09 -7.81
CA THR A 782 -6.81 -5.54 -7.75
C THR A 782 -6.81 -6.22 -9.13
N LEU A 783 -6.55 -5.45 -10.20
CA LEU A 783 -6.82 -5.81 -11.59
C LEU A 783 -6.20 -7.15 -12.03
N LEU A 784 -4.94 -7.40 -11.68
CA LEU A 784 -4.22 -8.59 -12.13
C LEU A 784 -4.44 -9.81 -11.25
N TYR A 785 -4.74 -9.61 -9.96
CA TYR A 785 -4.68 -10.69 -8.97
C TYR A 785 -6.04 -11.09 -8.39
N LEU A 786 -7.08 -10.27 -8.61
CA LEU A 786 -8.45 -10.55 -8.21
C LEU A 786 -9.39 -10.24 -9.38
N ASP A 787 -9.72 -11.24 -10.18
CA ASP A 787 -10.75 -11.11 -11.20
C ASP A 787 -11.86 -12.17 -11.07
N GLY A 788 -13.00 -11.87 -11.69
CA GLY A 788 -14.34 -12.25 -11.21
C GLY A 788 -15.32 -11.07 -11.28
N GLY A 789 -14.98 -10.02 -12.04
CA GLY A 789 -15.78 -8.80 -12.22
C GLY A 789 -15.27 -7.57 -11.45
N ALA A 790 -14.30 -7.73 -10.54
CA ALA A 790 -13.79 -6.65 -9.69
C ALA A 790 -13.27 -5.44 -10.48
N SER A 791 -12.47 -5.66 -11.52
CA SER A 791 -11.94 -4.59 -12.37
C SER A 791 -13.05 -3.78 -13.06
N GLY A 792 -14.12 -4.43 -13.51
CA GLY A 792 -15.28 -3.75 -14.08
C GLY A 792 -16.01 -2.86 -13.07
N ILE A 793 -16.00 -3.20 -11.78
CA ILE A 793 -16.55 -2.36 -10.71
C ILE A 793 -15.68 -1.10 -10.55
N SER A 794 -14.36 -1.24 -10.44
CA SER A 794 -13.46 -0.07 -10.34
C SER A 794 -13.62 0.88 -11.54
N ALA A 795 -13.69 0.31 -12.76
CA ALA A 795 -13.87 1.08 -13.97
C ALA A 795 -15.22 1.82 -14.04
N LYS A 796 -16.30 1.21 -13.54
CA LYS A 796 -17.66 1.80 -13.51
C LYS A 796 -17.68 3.16 -12.82
N TYR A 797 -16.86 3.34 -11.80
CA TYR A 797 -16.79 4.57 -11.02
C TYR A 797 -15.64 5.49 -11.45
N GLY A 798 -14.91 5.16 -12.52
CA GLY A 798 -13.82 5.99 -13.05
C GLY A 798 -12.65 6.17 -12.07
N MET A 799 -12.38 5.14 -11.25
CA MET A 799 -11.28 5.16 -10.28
C MET A 799 -9.95 5.31 -11.01
N PRO A 800 -9.00 6.11 -10.52
CA PRO A 800 -7.62 5.98 -10.97
C PRO A 800 -7.07 4.59 -10.61
N VAL A 801 -6.22 4.02 -11.46
CA VAL A 801 -5.76 2.62 -11.34
C VAL A 801 -4.23 2.56 -11.27
N CYS A 802 -3.68 2.13 -10.13
CA CYS A 802 -2.25 1.81 -9.97
C CYS A 802 -2.06 0.30 -10.03
N ILE A 803 -1.41 -0.25 -11.06
CA ILE A 803 -1.26 -1.69 -11.23
C ILE A 803 0.06 -2.14 -10.61
N TYR A 804 -0.04 -2.84 -9.48
CA TYR A 804 1.12 -3.47 -8.85
C TYR A 804 1.68 -4.62 -9.69
N TYR A 805 3.01 -4.72 -9.79
CA TYR A 805 3.72 -5.88 -10.32
C TYR A 805 5.15 -5.98 -9.76
N HIS A 806 5.61 -7.19 -9.43
CA HIS A 806 7.04 -7.43 -9.13
C HIS A 806 7.80 -7.62 -10.43
N CYS A 807 8.51 -6.58 -10.88
CA CYS A 807 9.23 -6.65 -12.15
C CYS A 807 10.51 -7.49 -12.04
N ASP A 808 10.97 -7.84 -10.84
CA ASP A 808 12.21 -8.59 -10.59
C ASP A 808 12.30 -9.91 -11.40
N PHE A 809 11.17 -10.52 -11.75
CA PHE A 809 11.12 -11.78 -12.50
C PHE A 809 11.08 -11.64 -14.02
N ALA A 810 10.94 -10.43 -14.56
CA ALA A 810 10.64 -10.25 -15.98
C ALA A 810 11.70 -10.84 -16.91
N ALA A 811 12.99 -10.74 -16.58
CA ALA A 811 14.06 -11.37 -17.38
C ALA A 811 14.04 -12.91 -17.30
N GLY A 812 13.54 -13.48 -16.21
CA GLY A 812 13.42 -14.93 -16.01
C GLY A 812 12.17 -15.54 -16.63
N ASP A 813 11.09 -14.77 -16.75
CA ASP A 813 9.80 -15.19 -17.31
C ASP A 813 9.08 -14.06 -18.08
N GLU A 814 9.64 -13.67 -19.23
CA GLU A 814 9.04 -12.67 -20.12
C GLU A 814 7.62 -13.01 -20.56
N ALA A 815 7.28 -14.31 -20.65
CA ALA A 815 5.96 -14.76 -21.08
C ALA A 815 4.89 -14.42 -20.04
N ALA A 816 5.18 -14.62 -18.75
CA ALA A 816 4.30 -14.20 -17.67
C ALA A 816 4.14 -12.67 -17.62
N ALA A 817 5.25 -11.92 -17.70
CA ALA A 817 5.20 -10.45 -17.75
C ALA A 817 4.33 -9.94 -18.92
N ARG A 818 4.47 -10.55 -20.11
CA ARG A 818 3.66 -10.21 -21.28
C ARG A 818 2.18 -10.47 -21.07
N GLN A 819 1.81 -11.56 -20.40
CA GLN A 819 0.41 -11.88 -20.11
C GLN A 819 -0.25 -10.79 -19.26
N ASP A 820 0.44 -10.28 -18.25
CA ASP A 820 -0.09 -9.23 -17.37
C ASP A 820 -0.17 -7.87 -18.09
N ILE A 821 0.80 -7.56 -18.95
CA ILE A 821 0.76 -6.40 -19.84
C ILE A 821 -0.45 -6.46 -20.79
N GLU A 822 -0.75 -7.63 -21.35
CA GLU A 822 -1.93 -7.86 -22.20
C GLU A 822 -3.25 -7.72 -21.43
N ALA A 823 -3.29 -8.15 -20.17
CA ALA A 823 -4.44 -7.97 -19.29
C ALA A 823 -4.70 -6.48 -18.99
N ALA A 824 -3.64 -5.73 -18.67
CA ALA A 824 -3.71 -4.28 -18.49
C ALA A 824 -4.19 -3.58 -19.77
N GLU A 825 -3.71 -3.99 -20.94
CA GLU A 825 -4.15 -3.43 -22.22
C GLU A 825 -5.62 -3.72 -22.51
N THR A 826 -6.07 -4.94 -22.20
CA THR A 826 -7.49 -5.33 -22.34
C THR A 826 -8.39 -4.45 -21.49
N PHE A 827 -8.01 -4.21 -20.22
CA PHE A 827 -8.72 -3.30 -19.34
C PHE A 827 -8.73 -1.87 -19.91
N ARG A 828 -7.56 -1.35 -20.27
CA ARG A 828 -7.41 0.00 -20.83
C ARG A 828 -8.32 0.22 -22.02
N ARG A 829 -8.40 -0.73 -22.96
CA ARG A 829 -9.26 -0.64 -24.15
C ARG A 829 -10.74 -0.72 -23.82
N ASN A 830 -11.14 -1.67 -22.97
CA ASN A 830 -12.55 -1.88 -22.63
C ASN A 830 -13.19 -0.68 -21.93
N TYR A 831 -12.40 0.05 -21.13
CA TYR A 831 -12.88 1.17 -20.33
C TYR A 831 -12.29 2.52 -20.78
N ALA A 832 -11.49 2.53 -21.84
CA ALA A 832 -10.89 3.68 -22.47
C ALA A 832 -10.14 4.61 -21.50
N TYR A 833 -9.23 4.01 -20.72
CA TYR A 833 -8.33 4.69 -19.79
C TYR A 833 -7.12 5.30 -20.51
N ASN A 834 -6.59 6.39 -19.96
CA ASN A 834 -5.25 6.89 -20.27
C ASN A 834 -4.21 6.01 -19.58
N PHE A 835 -3.18 5.57 -20.29
CA PHE A 835 -1.99 5.02 -19.65
C PHE A 835 -0.98 6.16 -19.42
N THR A 836 -0.50 6.30 -18.19
CA THR A 836 0.41 7.38 -17.76
C THR A 836 1.44 6.85 -16.77
N GLY A 837 2.51 7.61 -16.51
CA GLY A 837 3.36 7.35 -15.36
C GLY A 837 2.59 7.62 -14.05
N GLU A 838 3.06 7.03 -12.94
CA GLU A 838 2.41 7.13 -11.64
C GLU A 838 2.36 8.60 -11.16
N HIS A 839 3.48 9.33 -11.20
CA HIS A 839 3.52 10.77 -10.87
C HIS A 839 2.51 11.61 -11.67
N GLN A 840 2.29 11.27 -12.95
CA GLN A 840 1.34 11.97 -13.82
C GLN A 840 -0.11 11.66 -13.40
N LEU A 841 -0.38 10.40 -13.05
CA LEU A 841 -1.67 9.98 -12.52
C LEU A 841 -1.98 10.68 -11.19
N MET A 842 -1.02 10.73 -10.28
CA MET A 842 -1.17 11.36 -8.96
C MET A 842 -1.36 12.87 -9.09
N THR A 843 -0.60 13.52 -9.97
CA THR A 843 -0.75 14.95 -10.27
C THR A 843 -2.14 15.23 -10.85
N ALA A 844 -2.56 14.48 -11.87
CA ALA A 844 -3.89 14.62 -12.48
C ALA A 844 -5.02 14.41 -11.47
N THR A 845 -4.85 13.46 -10.55
CA THR A 845 -5.79 13.17 -9.46
C THR A 845 -5.87 14.33 -8.46
N ALA A 846 -4.72 14.86 -8.05
CA ALA A 846 -4.66 15.99 -7.12
C ALA A 846 -5.31 17.25 -7.70
N VAL A 847 -5.02 17.60 -8.96
CA VAL A 847 -5.65 18.76 -9.61
C VAL A 847 -7.13 18.52 -9.93
N ALA A 848 -7.57 17.28 -10.12
CA ALA A 848 -8.99 16.97 -10.24
C ALA A 848 -9.72 17.33 -8.94
N TYR A 849 -9.13 17.08 -7.76
CA TYR A 849 -9.64 17.56 -6.46
C TYR A 849 -9.52 19.07 -6.26
N ASN A 850 -8.69 19.73 -7.06
CA ASN A 850 -8.53 21.18 -7.05
C ASN A 850 -9.40 21.91 -8.10
N LEU A 851 -10.04 21.18 -9.01
CA LEU A 851 -10.93 21.76 -10.01
C LEU A 851 -12.26 22.21 -9.37
N GLY A 852 -12.63 23.46 -9.61
CA GLY A 852 -13.99 23.98 -9.50
C GLY A 852 -14.51 24.42 -10.87
N VAL A 853 -15.80 24.75 -10.94
CA VAL A 853 -16.42 25.22 -12.19
C VAL A 853 -17.34 26.41 -11.98
N PHE A 854 -17.48 27.24 -13.02
CA PHE A 854 -18.58 28.18 -13.18
C PHE A 854 -19.52 27.67 -14.26
N ILE A 855 -20.83 27.72 -14.01
CA ILE A 855 -21.85 27.29 -14.96
C ILE A 855 -22.76 28.49 -15.25
N GLU A 856 -22.82 28.90 -16.51
CA GLU A 856 -23.58 30.06 -16.95
C GLU A 856 -24.56 29.68 -18.06
N PRO A 857 -25.75 30.29 -18.13
CA PRO A 857 -26.65 30.08 -19.25
C PRO A 857 -26.06 30.68 -20.52
N ALA A 858 -26.24 30.00 -21.65
CA ALA A 858 -25.82 30.44 -22.98
C ALA A 858 -27.00 30.47 -23.97
N GLU A 859 -26.76 30.92 -25.20
CA GLU A 859 -27.80 31.01 -26.22
C GLU A 859 -28.42 29.64 -26.54
N ASN A 860 -29.69 29.64 -26.97
CA ASN A 860 -30.42 28.44 -27.40
C ASN A 860 -30.57 27.32 -26.36
N GLY A 861 -30.54 27.65 -25.07
CA GLY A 861 -30.72 26.65 -23.99
C GLY A 861 -29.48 25.79 -23.74
N ALA A 862 -28.32 26.25 -24.19
CA ALA A 862 -27.02 25.70 -23.85
C ALA A 862 -26.51 26.23 -22.49
N ILE A 863 -25.52 25.56 -21.93
CA ILE A 863 -24.76 26.02 -20.75
C ILE A 863 -23.30 26.17 -21.12
N ARG A 864 -22.66 27.20 -20.57
CA ARG A 864 -21.21 27.38 -20.62
C ARG A 864 -20.61 26.94 -19.29
N ILE A 865 -19.65 26.03 -19.34
CA ILE A 865 -18.91 25.52 -18.19
C ILE A 865 -17.48 26.05 -18.32
N SER A 866 -17.01 26.79 -17.31
CA SER A 866 -15.66 27.35 -17.26
C SER A 866 -14.90 26.77 -16.07
N PRO A 867 -13.61 26.40 -16.22
CA PRO A 867 -12.80 25.89 -15.12
C PRO A 867 -12.49 27.00 -14.11
N ARG A 868 -12.29 26.60 -12.86
CA ARG A 868 -11.83 27.46 -11.75
C ARG A 868 -10.84 26.69 -10.90
N THR A 869 -9.64 27.22 -10.73
CA THR A 869 -8.67 26.71 -9.75
C THR A 869 -9.15 27.05 -8.34
N LEU A 870 -9.23 26.07 -7.43
CA LEU A 870 -9.63 26.29 -6.03
C LEU A 870 -8.47 26.82 -5.18
N ALA A 871 -7.28 26.23 -5.32
CA ALA A 871 -6.04 26.63 -4.66
C ALA A 871 -4.84 26.38 -5.58
N ASP A 872 -3.78 27.18 -5.48
CA ASP A 872 -2.55 27.03 -6.27
C ASP A 872 -1.30 26.84 -5.39
N ASP A 873 -1.51 26.62 -4.08
CA ASP A 873 -0.48 26.62 -3.04
C ASP A 873 -0.39 25.30 -2.27
N PHE A 874 -0.51 24.16 -2.96
CA PHE A 874 -0.30 22.82 -2.37
C PHE A 874 0.74 22.00 -3.15
N ALA A 875 1.37 21.04 -2.49
CA ALA A 875 2.58 20.39 -2.98
C ALA A 875 2.42 19.63 -4.32
N LEU A 876 1.24 19.06 -4.58
CA LEU A 876 0.90 18.37 -5.83
C LEU A 876 0.25 19.27 -6.89
N TYR A 877 0.20 20.59 -6.66
CA TYR A 877 -0.35 21.51 -7.64
C TYR A 877 0.57 21.61 -8.86
N ASP A 878 0.01 21.41 -10.05
CA ASP A 878 0.69 21.67 -11.31
C ASP A 878 -0.26 22.38 -12.27
N GLU A 879 0.10 23.59 -12.71
CA GLU A 879 -0.72 24.41 -13.59
C GLU A 879 -0.97 23.73 -14.95
N ARG A 880 -0.01 22.96 -15.47
CA ARG A 880 -0.13 22.23 -16.74
C ARG A 880 -1.25 21.21 -16.64
N TYR A 881 -1.28 20.46 -15.54
CA TYR A 881 -2.33 19.46 -15.28
C TYR A 881 -3.65 20.10 -14.89
N GLN A 882 -3.64 21.21 -14.15
CA GLN A 882 -4.85 21.98 -13.84
C GLN A 882 -5.56 22.45 -15.12
N ASN A 883 -4.77 22.86 -16.13
CA ASN A 883 -5.26 23.23 -17.46
C ASN A 883 -5.54 22.02 -18.36
N ALA A 884 -5.22 20.81 -17.92
CA ALA A 884 -5.52 19.56 -18.62
C ALA A 884 -6.64 18.76 -17.94
N CYS A 885 -7.33 19.30 -16.93
CA CYS A 885 -8.45 18.59 -16.32
C CYS A 885 -9.62 18.38 -17.29
N GLY A 886 -10.49 17.44 -16.95
CA GLY A 886 -11.81 17.34 -17.59
C GLY A 886 -12.86 16.83 -16.64
N VAL A 887 -14.07 16.72 -17.16
CA VAL A 887 -15.28 16.49 -16.35
C VAL A 887 -16.17 15.45 -17.01
N ARG A 888 -17.00 14.81 -16.19
CA ARG A 888 -18.08 13.94 -16.64
C ARG A 888 -19.41 14.61 -16.31
N LEU A 889 -20.18 14.95 -17.34
CA LEU A 889 -21.57 15.35 -17.21
C LEU A 889 -22.45 14.10 -17.29
N SER A 890 -23.15 13.78 -16.20
CA SER A 890 -24.11 12.70 -16.15
C SER A 890 -25.52 13.25 -16.29
N ALA A 891 -26.18 12.93 -17.40
CA ALA A 891 -27.54 13.36 -17.68
C ALA A 891 -28.55 12.58 -16.81
N GLY A 892 -29.47 13.30 -16.17
CA GLY A 892 -30.57 12.70 -15.43
C GLY A 892 -31.75 12.31 -16.32
N GLU A 893 -32.75 11.66 -15.75
CA GLU A 893 -33.93 11.15 -16.47
C GLU A 893 -34.66 12.21 -17.30
N ALA A 894 -34.66 13.47 -16.85
CA ALA A 894 -35.26 14.59 -17.58
C ALA A 894 -34.60 14.86 -18.94
N LEU A 895 -33.36 14.45 -19.12
CA LEU A 895 -32.58 14.55 -20.35
C LEU A 895 -32.36 13.18 -21.02
N ALA A 896 -33.01 12.11 -20.54
CA ALA A 896 -32.85 10.77 -21.09
C ALA A 896 -33.21 10.73 -22.59
N GLY A 897 -32.32 10.16 -23.40
CA GLY A 897 -32.47 10.08 -24.86
C GLY A 897 -32.23 11.40 -25.61
N ALA A 898 -31.92 12.50 -24.93
CA ALA A 898 -31.46 13.72 -25.56
C ALA A 898 -29.98 13.56 -25.97
N ALA A 899 -29.66 13.87 -27.23
CA ALA A 899 -28.27 13.94 -27.66
C ALA A 899 -27.62 15.21 -27.08
N LEU A 900 -26.52 15.05 -26.35
CA LEU A 900 -25.72 16.18 -25.87
C LEU A 900 -24.62 16.49 -26.89
N SER A 901 -24.52 17.74 -27.29
CA SER A 901 -23.44 18.27 -28.13
C SER A 901 -22.50 19.13 -27.28
N VAL A 902 -21.21 19.10 -27.61
CA VAL A 902 -20.15 19.80 -26.88
C VAL A 902 -19.10 20.34 -27.84
N ASP A 903 -18.58 21.52 -27.55
CA ASP A 903 -17.55 22.17 -28.35
C ASP A 903 -16.15 22.07 -27.71
N ALA A 904 -15.87 21.04 -26.92
CA ALA A 904 -14.59 20.84 -26.25
C ALA A 904 -13.49 20.35 -27.21
N ASP A 905 -12.23 20.54 -26.85
CA ASP A 905 -11.09 20.10 -27.67
C ASP A 905 -10.92 18.58 -27.63
N VAL A 906 -11.20 17.95 -26.49
CA VAL A 906 -11.22 16.49 -26.32
C VAL A 906 -12.55 16.09 -25.71
N TRP A 907 -13.23 15.11 -26.28
CA TRP A 907 -14.47 14.59 -25.69
C TRP A 907 -14.80 13.17 -26.14
N TYR A 908 -15.68 12.51 -25.40
CA TYR A 908 -16.37 11.29 -25.81
C TYR A 908 -17.71 11.13 -25.08
N ALA A 909 -18.64 10.37 -25.63
CA ALA A 909 -19.85 9.96 -24.89
C ALA A 909 -19.91 8.46 -24.70
N GLN A 910 -20.54 8.06 -23.59
CA GLN A 910 -20.84 6.69 -23.26
C GLN A 910 -22.17 6.63 -22.50
N GLY A 911 -23.18 5.97 -23.07
CA GLY A 911 -24.52 5.96 -22.48
C GLY A 911 -25.09 7.37 -22.31
N ASN A 912 -25.51 7.69 -21.08
CA ASN A 912 -26.03 9.02 -20.70
C ASN A 912 -24.93 10.00 -20.26
N ASP A 913 -23.67 9.56 -20.24
CA ASP A 913 -22.55 10.37 -19.77
C ASP A 913 -21.79 11.00 -20.94
N LEU A 914 -21.41 12.27 -20.76
CA LEU A 914 -20.56 13.02 -21.67
C LEU A 914 -19.31 13.46 -20.92
N TYR A 915 -18.17 13.07 -21.45
CA TYR A 915 -16.86 13.37 -20.91
C TYR A 915 -16.16 14.36 -21.83
N PHE A 916 -15.55 15.39 -21.27
CA PHE A 916 -14.90 16.43 -22.06
C PHE A 916 -13.81 17.15 -21.28
N SER A 917 -12.87 17.71 -22.01
CA SER A 917 -11.81 18.55 -21.47
C SER A 917 -12.35 19.88 -20.99
N LEU A 918 -11.71 20.44 -19.97
CA LEU A 918 -12.01 21.75 -19.43
C LEU A 918 -10.76 22.65 -19.38
N ASN A 919 -9.93 22.54 -20.41
CA ASN A 919 -8.75 23.36 -20.66
C ASN A 919 -9.08 24.80 -21.12
N ARG A 920 -10.36 25.04 -21.42
CA ARG A 920 -10.96 26.35 -21.73
C ARG A 920 -12.45 26.31 -21.37
N PRO A 921 -13.18 27.44 -21.42
CA PRO A 921 -14.64 27.42 -21.37
C PRO A 921 -15.24 26.56 -22.49
N VAL A 922 -16.22 25.72 -22.14
CA VAL A 922 -16.90 24.77 -23.02
C VAL A 922 -18.40 25.02 -23.02
N LEU A 923 -19.01 24.97 -24.20
CA LEU A 923 -20.44 25.02 -24.41
C LEU A 923 -21.01 23.60 -24.52
N VAL A 924 -22.04 23.31 -23.73
CA VAL A 924 -22.81 22.06 -23.82
C VAL A 924 -24.25 22.41 -24.17
N SER A 925 -24.82 21.70 -25.14
CA SER A 925 -26.19 21.92 -25.62
C SER A 925 -26.93 20.62 -25.86
N VAL A 926 -28.27 20.67 -25.84
CA VAL A 926 -29.12 19.57 -26.30
C VAL A 926 -29.30 19.69 -27.82
N GLY A 927 -28.83 18.70 -28.58
CA GLY A 927 -28.88 18.72 -30.04
C GLY A 927 -28.14 17.57 -30.71
N LEU A 928 -28.31 17.45 -32.03
CA LEU A 928 -27.59 16.44 -32.83
C LEU A 928 -26.09 16.71 -32.78
N ARG A 929 -25.34 15.64 -32.54
CA ARG A 929 -23.89 15.60 -32.65
C ARG A 929 -23.54 15.23 -34.08
N GLU A 930 -22.83 16.09 -34.80
CA GLU A 930 -22.32 15.74 -36.13
C GLU A 930 -21.20 14.71 -35.97
N ALA A 931 -21.17 13.70 -36.84
CA ALA A 931 -20.12 12.69 -36.85
C ALA A 931 -18.87 13.30 -37.51
N GLU A 932 -18.15 14.12 -36.75
CA GLU A 932 -16.89 14.71 -37.17
C GLU A 932 -15.71 13.96 -36.54
N THR A 933 -14.63 13.80 -37.31
CA THR A 933 -13.32 13.35 -36.81
C THR A 933 -12.86 14.32 -35.72
N HIS A 934 -12.58 13.82 -34.52
CA HIS A 934 -12.23 14.64 -33.36
C HIS A 934 -11.26 13.92 -32.42
N ILE A 935 -10.62 14.67 -31.52
CA ILE A 935 -9.73 14.09 -30.51
C ILE A 935 -10.58 13.42 -29.43
N ARG A 936 -10.39 12.11 -29.28
CA ARG A 936 -11.09 11.27 -28.31
C ARG A 936 -10.36 11.18 -26.97
N GLN A 937 -9.04 11.29 -27.00
CA GLN A 937 -8.18 11.07 -25.84
C GLN A 937 -6.81 11.72 -26.01
N ILE A 938 -6.29 12.33 -24.94
CA ILE A 938 -4.90 12.73 -24.76
C ILE A 938 -4.50 12.25 -23.37
N ASN A 939 -3.39 11.53 -23.25
CA ASN A 939 -3.06 10.83 -22.00
C ASN A 939 -2.52 11.74 -20.88
N ILE A 940 -1.71 12.74 -21.24
CA ILE A 940 -1.04 13.64 -20.29
C ILE A 940 -1.27 15.12 -20.65
N ALA A 941 -0.79 16.03 -19.81
CA ALA A 941 -0.98 17.47 -19.99
C ALA A 941 -0.45 17.98 -21.36
N ALA A 942 -1.28 18.74 -22.07
CA ALA A 942 -0.99 19.24 -23.41
C ALA A 942 -1.73 20.54 -23.72
N GLU A 943 -1.31 21.26 -24.75
CA GLU A 943 -2.08 22.34 -25.37
C GLU A 943 -2.60 21.88 -26.73
N VAL A 944 -3.88 22.16 -27.00
CA VAL A 944 -4.54 21.81 -28.26
C VAL A 944 -4.80 23.07 -29.08
N GLU A 945 -4.33 23.09 -30.32
CA GLU A 945 -4.59 24.13 -31.30
C GLU A 945 -5.37 23.53 -32.49
N GLY A 946 -6.66 23.84 -32.60
CA GLY A 946 -7.48 23.41 -33.74
C GLY A 946 -7.09 24.10 -35.04
N ARG A 947 -7.05 23.35 -36.15
CA ARG A 947 -6.73 23.85 -37.50
C ARG A 947 -7.80 23.36 -38.50
N PRO A 948 -7.99 24.03 -39.65
CA PRO A 948 -8.89 23.53 -40.69
C PRO A 948 -8.45 22.13 -41.15
N GLY A 949 -9.28 21.12 -40.90
CA GLY A 949 -8.97 19.72 -41.25
C GLY A 949 -7.95 19.04 -40.35
N GLY A 950 -7.73 19.49 -39.11
CA GLY A 950 -6.76 18.86 -38.22
C GLY A 950 -6.53 19.60 -36.90
N CYS A 951 -5.43 19.28 -36.21
CA CYS A 951 -5.00 19.96 -35.00
C CYS A 951 -3.48 19.89 -34.81
N ALA A 952 -2.94 20.76 -33.96
CA ALA A 952 -1.60 20.60 -33.39
C ALA A 952 -1.73 20.41 -31.88
N ILE A 953 -0.99 19.45 -31.34
CA ILE A 953 -0.99 19.12 -29.92
C ILE A 953 0.43 19.24 -29.40
N ARG A 954 0.65 20.18 -28.47
CA ARG A 954 1.92 20.41 -27.80
C ARG A 954 1.88 19.78 -26.42
N PHE A 955 2.57 18.66 -26.22
CA PHE A 955 2.67 18.05 -24.91
C PHE A 955 3.50 18.93 -23.96
N LEU A 956 3.05 19.05 -22.71
CA LEU A 956 3.70 19.83 -21.66
C LEU A 956 4.50 18.96 -20.68
N ASP A 957 4.41 17.65 -20.87
CA ASP A 957 5.13 16.63 -20.11
C ASP A 957 5.56 15.48 -21.05
N GLY A 958 6.48 14.64 -20.58
CA GLY A 958 7.12 13.57 -21.34
C GLY A 958 6.76 12.15 -20.87
N GLY A 959 7.70 11.22 -21.08
CA GLY A 959 7.51 9.80 -20.81
C GLY A 959 6.84 9.13 -22.00
N MET A 960 5.53 8.87 -21.91
CA MET A 960 4.73 8.41 -23.05
C MET A 960 3.70 9.47 -23.40
N MET A 961 3.76 9.98 -24.63
CA MET A 961 2.79 10.89 -25.20
C MET A 961 1.87 10.13 -26.14
N GLN A 962 0.56 10.21 -25.93
CA GLN A 962 -0.43 9.52 -26.75
C GLN A 962 -1.65 10.40 -27.07
N VAL A 963 -2.08 10.34 -28.32
CA VAL A 963 -3.32 10.94 -28.80
C VAL A 963 -4.15 9.88 -29.51
N THR A 964 -5.43 9.79 -29.17
CA THR A 964 -6.40 8.96 -29.90
C THR A 964 -7.43 9.87 -30.58
N VAL A 965 -7.63 9.65 -31.87
CA VAL A 965 -8.60 10.35 -32.71
C VAL A 965 -9.72 9.37 -33.08
N ASP A 966 -10.97 9.81 -32.99
CA ASP A 966 -12.12 9.08 -33.53
C ASP A 966 -12.20 9.37 -35.03
N GLY A 967 -12.00 8.36 -35.88
CA GLY A 967 -11.89 8.50 -37.33
C GLY A 967 -10.49 8.26 -37.89
N GLU A 968 -10.37 8.38 -39.21
CA GLU A 968 -9.09 8.31 -39.94
C GLU A 968 -8.33 9.64 -39.80
N ALA A 969 -7.05 9.54 -39.48
CA ALA A 969 -6.17 10.68 -39.33
C ALA A 969 -4.72 10.31 -39.67
N ALA A 970 -3.91 11.30 -40.02
CA ALA A 970 -2.50 11.13 -40.35
C ALA A 970 -1.63 12.18 -39.67
N THR A 971 -0.32 11.93 -39.59
CA THR A 971 0.65 12.94 -39.15
C THR A 971 1.89 12.93 -40.05
N GLY A 972 2.40 14.13 -40.36
CA GLY A 972 3.73 14.31 -40.94
C GLY A 972 4.86 14.40 -39.90
N SER A 973 4.51 14.40 -38.61
CA SER A 973 5.46 14.60 -37.51
C SER A 973 6.37 13.38 -37.35
N THR A 974 7.67 13.60 -37.16
CA THR A 974 8.65 12.51 -37.14
C THR A 974 8.72 11.82 -35.78
N GLY A 975 8.88 10.48 -35.79
CA GLY A 975 9.09 9.69 -34.57
C GLY A 975 7.81 9.30 -33.82
N TRP A 976 6.65 9.54 -34.42
CA TRP A 976 5.35 9.09 -33.91
C TRP A 976 4.96 7.75 -34.53
N ARG A 977 4.59 6.78 -33.69
CA ARG A 977 4.01 5.50 -34.12
C ARG A 977 2.52 5.69 -34.33
N THR A 978 2.00 5.28 -35.48
CA THR A 978 0.56 5.34 -35.80
C THR A 978 -0.02 3.93 -35.86
N GLN A 979 -1.15 3.73 -35.18
CA GLN A 979 -1.96 2.52 -35.23
C GLN A 979 -3.42 2.87 -35.49
N SER A 980 -4.16 1.96 -36.14
CA SER A 980 -5.60 2.13 -36.34
C SER A 980 -6.34 0.86 -35.93
N TYR A 981 -7.39 1.00 -35.11
CA TYR A 981 -8.25 -0.09 -34.68
C TYR A 981 -9.62 0.45 -34.27
N ASP A 982 -10.69 -0.32 -34.49
CA ASP A 982 -12.06 0.02 -34.07
C ASP A 982 -12.56 1.41 -34.49
N GLY A 983 -12.10 1.91 -35.65
CA GLY A 983 -12.43 3.25 -36.13
C GLY A 983 -11.68 4.39 -35.43
N LEU A 984 -10.64 4.06 -34.66
CA LEU A 984 -9.75 4.99 -33.97
C LEU A 984 -8.39 5.02 -34.66
N THR A 985 -7.75 6.19 -34.62
CA THR A 985 -6.33 6.36 -34.97
C THR A 985 -5.56 6.79 -33.73
N VAL A 986 -4.51 6.05 -33.37
CA VAL A 986 -3.68 6.29 -32.18
C VAL A 986 -2.27 6.69 -32.62
N PHE A 987 -1.77 7.78 -32.03
CA PHE A 987 -0.40 8.26 -32.19
C PHE A 987 0.32 8.14 -30.86
N THR A 988 1.45 7.41 -30.81
CA THR A 988 2.28 7.26 -29.61
C THR A 988 3.71 7.67 -29.87
N LYS A 989 4.34 8.35 -28.90
CA LYS A 989 5.77 8.64 -28.87
C LYS A 989 6.30 8.58 -27.44
N TYR A 990 7.53 8.10 -27.27
CA TYR A 990 8.22 8.07 -25.99
C TYR A 990 9.34 9.12 -25.92
N GLY A 991 9.65 9.56 -24.70
CA GLY A 991 10.76 10.48 -24.39
C GLY A 991 10.30 11.86 -23.93
N GLN A 992 11.13 12.86 -24.19
CA GLN A 992 10.86 14.26 -23.80
C GLN A 992 9.62 14.82 -24.50
N ALA A 993 8.96 15.79 -23.85
CA ALA A 993 7.77 16.47 -24.37
C ALA A 993 7.99 16.99 -25.81
N ASP A 994 7.01 16.77 -26.68
CA ASP A 994 7.07 17.10 -28.10
C ASP A 994 5.72 17.58 -28.66
N THR A 995 5.70 18.01 -29.92
CA THR A 995 4.50 18.45 -30.64
C THR A 995 4.15 17.48 -31.76
N ILE A 996 2.86 17.21 -31.95
CA ILE A 996 2.32 16.48 -33.10
C ILE A 996 1.35 17.36 -33.89
N GLU A 997 1.51 17.38 -35.21
CA GLU A 997 0.53 17.92 -36.15
C GLU A 997 -0.29 16.77 -36.75
N ILE A 998 -1.62 16.80 -36.57
CA ILE A 998 -2.54 15.77 -37.04
C ILE A 998 -3.45 16.36 -38.11
N GLU A 999 -3.59 15.66 -39.23
CA GLU A 999 -4.53 15.95 -40.31
C GLU A 999 -5.69 14.92 -40.25
N TYR A 1000 -6.93 15.41 -40.31
CA TYR A 1000 -8.15 14.60 -40.39
C TYR A 1000 -8.49 14.35 -41.86
N ASP A 1001 -8.92 13.13 -42.20
CA ASP A 1001 -9.27 12.74 -43.59
C ASP A 1001 -10.63 13.25 -44.07
#